data_AF-A0A7S1RDG6-F1
#
_entry.id   AF-A0A7S1RDG6-F1
#
_cell.length_a   1.000
_cell.length_b   1.000
_cell.length_c   1.000
_cell.angle_alpha   90.00
_cell.angle_beta   90.00
_cell.angle_gamma   90.00
#
_symmetry.space_group_name_H-M   'P 1'
#
loop_
_entity.id
_entity.type
_entity.pdbx_description
1 polymer ?
#
loop_
_entity_poly.entity_id
_entity_poly.type
_entity_poly.pdbx_seq_one_letter_code
_entity_poly.pdbx_strand_id
1 'polypeptide(L)'
;SDPAPAYVEAVVRAFETGTYNNVTYGNRYGDLAATVAAILLHPDARTEGGSIREPMLKLIHLLRSMEYTDVDRSLVVFDNLQDVIGQFPFTIPSTSPDHADWKEKTTTASDFEPPLRMPTSTPPAKGQSGRAPDNRFERATFGPTFEVLTPPYLMGYLNGVSNLLKYGVSDRCSRTKGLGIYSTFTIKGFVSYVCPTGHFQYVTNNMQFQIRHLIRELDILLTGGRLSKATAETVQKAAESAHAGKQLLAAMRVIAMSAEFNTFGPPLFQEGRRPGKSRLGGPRKEPYKAFVMLNLVGGADTWNMLVPTDCYLYNQYKRLRGDLAMLPSELVKVRVHRQPCNYFGIHTALPFLKSLWNDRQAAFFTNVGSLVEPTTKLSYKSGDAELCYNLFAHADQQVGAQTLKCQVPGTASKGVGGRIADTLAGGSRSYQTKSFSISGRSIWPMGTDTRRDILNEDGIKKFTDYEVDMPSIDNISAQRHGNQYASAWDDEFQNSIELTQALAPVLDAATLKTAFPLNTQLSRELAQVAKLIAAREKRSAERDFFYVSLGGWDMHTNLKERLAVAFYHVDKALQSFVAEMKAQNVWDQVVLASMSEFGRTLDSNGGGSDHGWAGQTFIMGGDIKGGRVFNTFPATFQANNDHDVGRGRLIPDYPWESMLKPIAEWLGLEAGDLAYVFPNIGNFDATTHFIPRADLFKS
;
A
#
# COMPACT_ATOMS: atom_id res chain seq x y z
N SER A 1 -3.62 15.99 6.86
CA SER A 1 -3.21 17.36 7.03
C SER A 1 -3.21 17.93 5.65
N ASP A 2 -4.24 18.70 5.35
CA ASP A 2 -4.21 19.68 4.26
C ASP A 2 -3.63 20.95 4.91
N PRO A 3 -2.29 21.13 4.92
CA PRO A 3 -1.68 22.26 5.60
C PRO A 3 -2.23 23.55 4.98
N ALA A 4 -2.55 24.53 5.81
CA ALA A 4 -2.95 25.84 5.27
C ALA A 4 -1.86 26.35 4.32
N PRO A 5 -2.22 27.00 3.19
CA PRO A 5 -1.24 27.53 2.25
C PRO A 5 -0.15 28.39 2.91
N ALA A 6 -0.52 29.14 3.96
CA ALA A 6 0.41 29.95 4.75
C ALA A 6 1.47 29.12 5.48
N TYR A 7 1.12 27.93 5.99
CA TYR A 7 2.05 27.02 6.63
C TYR A 7 3.05 26.44 5.63
N VAL A 8 2.56 26.03 4.45
CA VAL A 8 3.44 25.55 3.36
C VAL A 8 4.40 26.65 2.93
N GLU A 9 3.90 27.87 2.73
CA GLU A 9 4.73 29.01 2.36
C GLU A 9 5.81 29.31 3.41
N ALA A 10 5.47 29.22 4.71
CA ALA A 10 6.42 29.45 5.80
C ALA A 10 7.54 28.39 5.83
N VAL A 11 7.22 27.12 5.57
CA VAL A 11 8.20 26.02 5.50
C VAL A 11 9.11 26.18 4.28
N VAL A 12 8.53 26.47 3.11
CA VAL A 12 9.30 26.72 1.88
C VAL A 12 10.23 27.91 2.09
N ARG A 13 9.72 29.04 2.60
CA ARG A 13 10.55 30.21 2.86
C ARG A 13 11.70 29.89 3.80
N ALA A 14 11.45 29.15 4.89
CA ALA A 14 12.52 28.77 5.82
C ALA A 14 13.58 27.87 5.18
N PHE A 15 13.17 26.94 4.30
CA PHE A 15 14.09 26.11 3.51
C PHE A 15 14.95 26.96 2.56
N GLU A 16 14.36 27.96 1.91
CA GLU A 16 15.07 28.83 0.98
C GLU A 16 16.02 29.81 1.68
N THR A 17 15.58 30.41 2.80
CA THR A 17 16.30 31.51 3.45
C THR A 17 17.23 31.07 4.57
N GLY A 18 17.04 29.87 5.12
CA GLY A 18 17.72 29.45 6.35
C GLY A 18 17.29 30.20 7.61
N THR A 19 16.15 30.90 7.54
CA THR A 19 15.63 31.71 8.63
C THR A 19 14.18 31.39 8.94
N TYR A 20 13.84 31.35 10.24
CA TYR A 20 12.46 31.21 10.69
C TYR A 20 12.25 31.98 12.00
N ASN A 21 11.16 32.75 12.13
CA ASN A 21 10.85 33.59 13.30
C ASN A 21 12.04 34.46 13.77
N ASN A 22 12.72 35.14 12.84
CA ASN A 22 13.90 35.98 13.08
C ASN A 22 15.12 35.25 13.67
N VAL A 23 15.13 33.91 13.64
CA VAL A 23 16.29 33.09 13.98
C VAL A 23 16.90 32.57 12.68
N THR A 24 18.20 32.80 12.50
CA THR A 24 18.98 32.25 11.39
C THR A 24 19.63 30.94 11.83
N TYR A 25 19.23 29.84 11.21
CA TYR A 25 19.79 28.51 11.47
C TYR A 25 20.96 28.21 10.52
N GLY A 26 20.93 28.79 9.33
CA GLY A 26 22.03 28.85 8.40
C GLY A 26 21.74 29.85 7.27
N ASN A 27 22.64 29.93 6.31
CA ASN A 27 22.68 30.98 5.29
C ASN A 27 22.72 30.43 3.86
N ARG A 28 22.19 29.23 3.64
CA ARG A 28 22.16 28.56 2.33
C ARG A 28 20.75 28.09 2.02
N TYR A 29 20.42 28.11 0.74
CA TYR A 29 19.26 27.41 0.21
C TYR A 29 19.33 25.93 0.59
N GLY A 30 18.24 25.40 1.13
CA GLY A 30 18.14 24.01 1.61
C GLY A 30 18.48 23.81 3.08
N ASP A 31 18.32 24.83 3.92
CA ASP A 31 18.62 24.72 5.35
C ASP A 31 17.55 23.90 6.10
N LEU A 32 17.90 22.65 6.43
CA LEU A 32 16.99 21.73 7.09
C LEU A 32 16.67 22.13 8.54
N ALA A 33 17.55 22.85 9.22
CA ALA A 33 17.31 23.26 10.60
C ALA A 33 16.25 24.37 10.67
N ALA A 34 16.31 25.36 9.77
CA ALA A 34 15.27 26.37 9.60
C ALA A 34 13.95 25.75 9.15
N THR A 35 14.01 24.78 8.23
CA THR A 35 12.84 24.05 7.74
C THR A 35 12.15 23.30 8.88
N VAL A 36 12.89 22.56 9.69
CA VAL A 36 12.36 21.84 10.86
C VAL A 36 11.81 22.81 11.89
N ALA A 37 12.48 23.95 12.13
CA ALA A 37 11.96 24.99 13.00
C ALA A 37 10.63 25.54 12.50
N ALA A 38 10.49 25.83 11.21
CA ALA A 38 9.24 26.27 10.62
C ALA A 38 8.14 25.21 10.78
N ILE A 39 8.44 23.95 10.49
CA ILE A 39 7.49 22.83 10.65
C ILE A 39 6.99 22.72 12.10
N LEU A 40 7.87 22.80 13.08
CA LEU A 40 7.52 22.54 14.49
C LEU A 40 6.95 23.76 15.22
N LEU A 41 7.32 24.96 14.79
CA LEU A 41 7.04 26.18 15.53
C LEU A 41 5.93 27.03 14.91
N HIS A 42 5.50 26.73 13.68
CA HIS A 42 4.40 27.46 13.04
C HIS A 42 3.10 27.34 13.85
N PRO A 43 2.32 28.42 14.00
CA PRO A 43 1.04 28.38 14.70
C PRO A 43 0.12 27.28 14.18
N ASP A 44 0.02 27.08 12.86
CA ASP A 44 -0.81 26.01 12.28
C ASP A 44 -0.32 24.58 12.58
N ALA A 45 0.95 24.41 12.95
CA ALA A 45 1.43 23.14 13.49
C ALA A 45 0.96 22.91 14.94
N ARG A 46 0.32 23.92 15.56
CA ARG A 46 -0.08 23.99 16.96
C ARG A 46 -1.56 24.38 17.15
N THR A 47 -2.32 24.69 16.09
CA THR A 47 -3.73 25.13 16.18
C THR A 47 -4.70 24.00 16.52
N GLU A 48 -5.93 24.39 16.92
CA GLU A 48 -6.95 23.63 17.65
C GLU A 48 -7.46 22.32 16.99
N GLY A 49 -7.10 22.05 15.74
CA GLY A 49 -7.43 20.79 15.08
C GLY A 49 -6.66 19.58 15.62
N GLY A 50 -5.44 19.79 16.13
CA GLY A 50 -4.53 18.71 16.53
C GLY A 50 -3.81 18.02 15.36
N SER A 51 -3.01 17.00 15.65
CA SER A 51 -2.35 16.12 14.68
C SER A 51 -2.00 14.79 15.34
N ILE A 52 -1.69 13.74 14.58
CA ILE A 52 -1.07 12.54 15.17
C ILE A 52 0.33 12.92 15.63
N ARG A 53 0.69 12.51 16.83
CA ARG A 53 2.04 12.69 17.34
C ARG A 53 3.03 11.85 16.55
N GLU A 54 4.09 12.48 16.04
CA GLU A 54 5.14 11.76 15.32
C GLU A 54 5.78 10.67 16.20
N PRO A 55 6.05 9.47 15.67
CA PRO A 55 6.49 8.34 16.49
C PRO A 55 7.80 8.61 17.25
N MET A 56 8.76 9.29 16.63
CA MET A 56 9.99 9.71 17.32
C MET A 56 9.71 10.66 18.49
N LEU A 57 8.73 11.56 18.37
CA LEU A 57 8.34 12.46 19.46
C LEU A 57 7.67 11.69 20.60
N LYS A 58 6.91 10.63 20.31
CA LYS A 58 6.35 9.74 21.34
C LYS A 58 7.47 9.07 22.13
N LEU A 59 8.47 8.53 21.43
CA LEU A 59 9.62 7.88 22.03
C LEU A 59 10.40 8.86 22.91
N ILE A 60 10.82 10.00 22.36
CA ILE A 60 11.58 11.02 23.12
C ILE A 60 10.81 11.49 24.35
N HIS A 61 9.48 11.62 24.26
CA HIS A 61 8.68 12.01 25.41
C HIS A 61 8.70 10.96 26.51
N LEU A 62 8.47 9.69 26.16
CA LEU A 62 8.59 8.58 27.12
C LEU A 62 9.97 8.56 27.76
N LEU A 63 11.03 8.76 26.96
CA LEU A 63 12.40 8.79 27.47
C LEU A 63 12.63 9.90 28.50
N ARG A 64 12.17 11.12 28.20
CA ARG A 64 12.36 12.28 29.06
C ARG A 64 11.51 12.22 30.32
N SER A 65 10.26 11.79 30.21
CA SER A 65 9.33 11.74 31.35
C SER A 65 9.74 10.71 32.40
N MET A 66 10.58 9.74 32.03
CA MET A 66 11.02 8.63 32.89
C MET A 66 12.51 8.67 33.20
N GLU A 67 13.09 9.87 33.16
CA GLU A 67 14.51 10.15 33.44
C GLU A 67 15.45 9.09 32.85
N TYR A 68 15.29 8.81 31.55
CA TYR A 68 16.13 7.83 30.86
C TYR A 68 17.60 8.10 31.13
N THR A 69 18.28 7.06 31.61
CA THR A 69 19.71 7.09 31.86
C THR A 69 20.40 6.15 30.90
N ASP A 70 21.21 6.75 30.02
CA ASP A 70 22.14 6.03 29.17
C ASP A 70 23.33 5.56 30.02
N VAL A 71 23.67 4.27 29.91
CA VAL A 71 24.77 3.68 30.67
C VAL A 71 26.12 4.00 30.01
N ASP A 72 26.19 3.96 28.68
CA ASP A 72 27.46 3.93 27.93
C ASP A 72 27.58 5.02 26.84
N ARG A 73 26.61 5.94 26.73
CA ARG A 73 26.52 6.92 25.62
C ARG A 73 26.50 6.24 24.24
N SER A 74 25.98 5.01 24.19
CA SER A 74 25.96 4.19 22.98
C SER A 74 24.81 4.58 22.05
N LEU A 75 25.04 4.49 20.74
CA LEU A 75 23.99 4.72 19.75
C LEU A 75 22.88 3.68 19.91
N VAL A 76 21.62 4.11 19.89
CA VAL A 76 20.47 3.19 19.82
C VAL A 76 20.25 2.81 18.36
N VAL A 77 20.51 1.54 18.07
CA VAL A 77 20.32 0.96 16.73
C VAL A 77 19.00 0.22 16.69
N PHE A 78 18.23 0.43 15.64
CA PHE A 78 16.98 -0.28 15.37
C PHE A 78 17.13 -1.07 14.09
N ASP A 79 16.55 -2.26 14.05
CA ASP A 79 16.27 -2.93 12.78
C ASP A 79 14.88 -2.49 12.32
N ASN A 80 14.77 -1.95 11.10
CA ASN A 80 13.51 -1.52 10.49
C ASN A 80 12.63 -0.65 11.42
N LEU A 81 12.97 0.63 11.57
CA LEU A 81 12.28 1.60 12.45
C LEU A 81 10.73 1.59 12.35
N GLN A 82 10.20 1.33 11.16
CA GLN A 82 8.77 1.25 10.90
C GLN A 82 8.09 0.10 11.65
N ASP A 83 8.81 -1.00 11.87
CA ASP A 83 8.29 -2.20 12.54
C ASP A 83 8.40 -2.12 14.06
N VAL A 84 9.27 -1.26 14.59
CA VAL A 84 9.56 -1.18 16.03
C VAL A 84 8.85 0.01 16.66
N ILE A 85 8.96 1.19 16.05
CA ILE A 85 8.36 2.41 16.58
C ILE A 85 7.38 3.06 15.61
N GLY A 86 7.10 2.46 14.46
CA GLY A 86 6.21 3.07 13.45
C GLY A 86 6.81 4.27 12.73
N GLN A 87 8.13 4.49 12.84
CA GLN A 87 8.81 5.60 12.20
C GLN A 87 9.34 5.19 10.82
N PHE A 88 9.05 6.00 9.82
CA PHE A 88 9.52 5.78 8.46
C PHE A 88 10.63 6.79 8.13
N PRO A 89 11.91 6.42 8.16
CA PRO A 89 12.99 7.31 7.77
C PRO A 89 12.95 7.50 6.24
N PHE A 90 12.71 8.73 5.77
CA PHE A 90 12.77 9.13 4.35
C PHE A 90 11.85 8.39 3.36
N THR A 91 11.01 7.49 3.86
CA THR A 91 10.11 6.64 3.08
C THR A 91 8.72 6.81 3.67
N ILE A 92 8.09 7.98 3.50
CA ILE A 92 6.64 7.99 3.66
C ILE A 92 6.15 6.88 2.73
N PRO A 93 5.42 5.86 3.21
CA PRO A 93 4.68 4.98 2.34
C PRO A 93 3.62 5.88 1.71
N SER A 94 4.03 6.63 0.68
CA SER A 94 3.07 7.21 -0.21
C SER A 94 2.32 6.01 -0.80
N THR A 95 1.12 6.28 -1.24
CA THR A 95 0.34 5.35 -2.06
C THR A 95 1.06 4.92 -3.36
N SER A 96 2.30 5.39 -3.58
CA SER A 96 3.23 5.05 -4.67
C SER A 96 4.45 4.24 -4.16
N PRO A 97 4.64 2.98 -4.56
CA PRO A 97 5.80 2.14 -4.26
C PRO A 97 7.13 2.56 -4.92
N ASP A 98 7.24 3.80 -5.42
CA ASP A 98 8.45 4.34 -6.07
C ASP A 98 9.67 4.38 -5.13
N HIS A 99 9.45 4.21 -3.81
CA HIS A 99 10.51 4.22 -2.82
C HIS A 99 11.21 2.87 -2.56
N ALA A 100 10.89 1.81 -3.32
CA ALA A 100 11.62 0.54 -3.23
C ALA A 100 13.09 0.64 -3.72
N ASP A 101 13.46 1.69 -4.46
CA ASP A 101 14.79 1.83 -5.09
C ASP A 101 15.83 2.56 -4.23
N TRP A 102 15.52 2.90 -2.97
CA TRP A 102 16.45 3.56 -2.03
C TRP A 102 17.20 2.61 -1.08
N LYS A 103 17.28 1.31 -1.40
CA LYS A 103 18.18 0.38 -0.69
C LYS A 103 19.49 0.23 -1.47
N GLU A 104 20.56 0.75 -0.86
CA GLU A 104 21.98 0.62 -1.27
C GLU A 104 22.37 1.22 -2.63
N LYS A 105 22.53 2.54 -2.68
CA LYS A 105 23.60 3.14 -3.49
C LYS A 105 24.62 3.79 -2.56
N THR A 106 25.80 3.18 -2.47
CA THR A 106 27.01 3.90 -2.09
C THR A 106 27.16 5.09 -3.03
N THR A 107 26.87 6.28 -2.54
CA THR A 107 26.88 7.53 -3.30
C THR A 107 28.29 7.90 -3.72
N THR A 108 28.58 7.86 -5.03
CA THR A 108 29.51 8.81 -5.64
C THR A 108 28.69 10.00 -6.14
N ALA A 109 29.16 11.21 -5.85
CA ALA A 109 28.45 12.48 -5.96
C ALA A 109 28.19 13.00 -7.40
N SER A 110 27.95 12.12 -8.38
CA SER A 110 27.79 12.49 -9.80
C SER A 110 26.37 12.43 -10.34
N ASP A 111 25.40 11.89 -9.60
CA ASP A 111 24.06 11.56 -10.16
C ASP A 111 23.01 12.68 -9.94
N PHE A 112 23.45 13.90 -9.66
CA PHE A 112 22.56 15.07 -9.55
C PHE A 112 22.53 15.82 -10.87
N GLU A 113 21.73 15.35 -11.84
CA GLU A 113 21.32 16.22 -12.94
C GLU A 113 20.14 17.09 -12.45
N PRO A 114 20.24 18.43 -12.55
CA PRO A 114 19.14 19.31 -12.19
C PRO A 114 17.95 19.09 -13.13
N PRO A 115 16.69 19.24 -12.66
CA PRO A 115 15.52 19.08 -13.51
C PRO A 115 15.61 20.01 -14.72
N LEU A 116 15.56 19.41 -15.92
CA LEU A 116 15.41 20.13 -17.17
C LEU A 116 14.20 21.07 -17.05
N ARG A 117 14.43 22.33 -17.41
CA ARG A 117 13.47 23.45 -17.37
C ARG A 117 12.04 22.99 -17.71
N MET A 118 11.13 23.19 -16.76
CA MET A 118 9.69 23.16 -17.01
C MET A 118 9.38 24.08 -18.21
N PRO A 119 8.68 23.60 -19.25
CA PRO A 119 8.17 24.48 -20.28
C PRO A 119 7.19 25.48 -19.64
N THR A 120 7.47 26.77 -19.79
CA THR A 120 6.55 27.84 -19.45
C THR A 120 5.39 27.82 -20.46
N SER A 121 4.35 27.03 -20.19
CA SER A 121 3.05 27.18 -20.84
C SER A 121 1.99 27.42 -19.79
N THR A 122 1.69 28.70 -19.57
CA THR A 122 0.47 29.16 -18.94
C THR A 122 -0.72 28.48 -19.63
N PRO A 123 -1.61 27.76 -18.94
CA PRO A 123 -2.84 27.28 -19.54
C PRO A 123 -3.70 28.50 -19.93
N PRO A 124 -4.31 28.53 -21.13
CA PRO A 124 -5.24 29.60 -21.47
C PRO A 124 -6.45 29.51 -20.54
N ALA A 125 -6.74 30.62 -19.86
CA ALA A 125 -7.97 30.81 -19.11
C ALA A 125 -9.17 30.68 -20.07
N LYS A 126 -9.91 29.58 -19.96
CA LYS A 126 -11.28 29.49 -20.49
C LYS A 126 -12.24 29.42 -19.32
N GLY A 127 -13.00 30.50 -19.15
CA GLY A 127 -14.14 30.55 -18.26
C GLY A 127 -15.18 29.52 -18.68
N GLN A 128 -15.55 28.66 -17.75
CA GLN A 128 -16.82 27.97 -17.76
C GLN A 128 -17.50 28.23 -16.42
N SER A 129 -18.37 29.25 -16.42
CA SER A 129 -19.41 29.41 -15.41
C SER A 129 -20.48 28.33 -15.67
N GLY A 130 -20.22 27.12 -15.19
CA GLY A 130 -21.17 26.01 -15.17
C GLY A 130 -21.30 25.52 -13.74
N ARG A 131 -22.43 25.84 -13.10
CA ARG A 131 -22.75 25.43 -11.73
C ARG A 131 -22.85 23.90 -11.70
N ALA A 132 -21.82 23.21 -11.24
CA ALA A 132 -21.90 21.78 -10.91
C ALA A 132 -22.92 21.60 -9.76
N PRO A 133 -23.76 20.55 -9.78
CA PRO A 133 -24.67 20.28 -8.67
C PRO A 133 -23.87 20.07 -7.38
N ASP A 134 -24.37 20.68 -6.31
CA ASP A 134 -23.89 20.60 -4.93
C ASP A 134 -24.00 19.16 -4.39
N ASN A 135 -23.10 18.27 -4.83
CA ASN A 135 -22.83 17.05 -4.11
C ASN A 135 -21.87 17.40 -2.97
N ARG A 136 -22.46 17.72 -1.82
CA ARG A 136 -21.78 17.73 -0.51
C ARG A 136 -21.28 16.32 -0.18
N PHE A 137 -20.25 15.87 -0.87
CA PHE A 137 -19.29 14.98 -0.26
C PHE A 137 -18.56 15.84 0.77
N GLU A 138 -18.80 15.58 2.06
CA GLU A 138 -17.83 15.99 3.08
C GLU A 138 -16.47 15.53 2.56
N ARG A 139 -15.60 16.49 2.20
CA ARG A 139 -14.20 16.19 1.96
C ARG A 139 -13.69 15.62 3.27
N ALA A 140 -13.65 14.29 3.37
CA ALA A 140 -13.09 13.61 4.51
C ALA A 140 -11.69 14.20 4.72
N THR A 141 -11.52 14.90 5.83
CA THR A 141 -10.26 15.51 6.23
C THR A 141 -9.26 14.39 6.44
N PHE A 142 -8.36 14.22 5.47
CA PHE A 142 -7.46 13.09 5.44
C PHE A 142 -6.09 13.47 6.02
N GLY A 143 -5.59 12.67 6.97
CA GLY A 143 -4.25 12.77 7.55
C GLY A 143 -3.27 11.81 6.87
N PRO A 144 -2.24 12.26 6.12
CA PRO A 144 -1.16 11.41 5.64
C PRO A 144 -0.50 10.58 6.75
N THR A 145 -0.49 11.09 7.98
CA THR A 145 0.02 10.36 9.15
C THR A 145 -0.85 9.14 9.54
N PHE A 146 -2.12 9.07 9.14
CA PHE A 146 -2.93 7.85 9.29
C PHE A 146 -2.66 6.84 8.18
N GLU A 147 -1.94 7.22 7.13
CA GLU A 147 -1.46 6.26 6.12
C GLU A 147 -0.37 5.36 6.68
N VAL A 148 0.44 5.82 7.65
CA VAL A 148 1.48 4.95 8.23
C VAL A 148 0.97 4.04 9.34
N LEU A 149 -0.18 4.36 9.94
CA LEU A 149 -0.82 3.55 10.97
C LEU A 149 -1.59 2.39 10.34
N THR A 150 -0.89 1.30 10.03
CA THR A 150 -1.50 0.01 9.64
C THR A 150 -1.47 -0.96 10.83
N PRO A 151 -2.30 -2.01 10.83
CA PRO A 151 -2.26 -3.01 11.89
C PRO A 151 -0.87 -3.60 12.15
N PRO A 152 -0.08 -4.01 11.13
CA PRO A 152 1.27 -4.52 11.40
C PRO A 152 2.21 -3.51 12.07
N TYR A 153 2.22 -2.25 11.61
CA TYR A 153 3.08 -1.21 12.19
C TYR A 153 2.60 -0.75 13.56
N LEU A 154 1.28 -0.71 13.78
CA LEU A 154 0.72 -0.37 15.07
C LEU A 154 1.03 -1.45 16.11
N MET A 155 0.89 -2.74 15.77
CA MET A 155 1.29 -3.82 16.67
C MET A 155 2.78 -3.79 16.96
N GLY A 156 3.60 -3.49 15.94
CA GLY A 156 5.03 -3.22 16.08
C GLY A 156 5.31 -2.12 17.11
N TYR A 157 4.69 -0.95 16.92
CA TYR A 157 4.78 0.20 17.83
C TYR A 157 4.37 -0.14 19.26
N LEU A 158 3.23 -0.80 19.46
CA LEU A 158 2.74 -1.17 20.80
C LEU A 158 3.69 -2.15 21.51
N ASN A 159 4.19 -3.14 20.77
CA ASN A 159 5.19 -4.07 21.29
C ASN A 159 6.50 -3.34 21.62
N GLY A 160 6.94 -2.42 20.77
CA GLY A 160 8.11 -1.58 21.00
C GLY A 160 7.98 -0.74 22.27
N VAL A 161 6.87 -0.01 22.42
CA VAL A 161 6.57 0.78 23.62
C VAL A 161 6.49 -0.12 24.86
N SER A 162 5.79 -1.25 24.80
CA SER A 162 5.71 -2.18 25.94
C SER A 162 7.09 -2.70 26.34
N ASN A 163 7.93 -3.08 25.37
CA ASN A 163 9.29 -3.53 25.62
C ASN A 163 10.17 -2.44 26.21
N LEU A 164 10.05 -1.21 25.71
CA LEU A 164 10.73 -0.05 26.26
C LEU A 164 10.35 0.12 27.73
N LEU A 165 9.05 0.18 28.03
CA LEU A 165 8.58 0.38 29.41
C LEU A 165 9.00 -0.74 30.37
N LYS A 166 9.12 -1.98 29.89
CA LYS A 166 9.50 -3.14 30.72
C LYS A 166 11.00 -3.28 30.94
N TYR A 167 11.79 -3.01 29.90
CA TYR A 167 13.19 -3.41 29.83
C TYR A 167 14.16 -2.27 29.51
N GLY A 168 13.66 -1.06 29.25
CA GLY A 168 14.49 0.04 28.78
C GLY A 168 14.94 -0.12 27.33
N VAL A 169 16.04 0.54 27.02
CA VAL A 169 16.77 0.32 25.76
C VAL A 169 17.66 -0.90 25.96
N SER A 170 17.56 -1.89 25.05
CA SER A 170 18.17 -3.24 25.08
C SER A 170 19.07 -3.51 26.30
N ASP A 171 18.64 -4.40 27.19
CA ASP A 171 19.50 -4.84 28.29
C ASP A 171 20.59 -5.79 27.75
N ARG A 172 21.86 -5.41 27.88
CA ARG A 172 23.06 -6.22 27.60
C ARG A 172 23.10 -6.89 26.22
N CYS A 173 22.87 -6.12 25.15
CA CYS A 173 23.02 -6.59 23.78
C CYS A 173 22.07 -7.75 23.41
N SER A 174 20.97 -7.92 24.15
CA SER A 174 20.00 -8.97 23.87
C SER A 174 19.33 -8.72 22.53
N ARG A 175 19.31 -9.74 21.66
CA ARG A 175 18.52 -9.71 20.41
C ARG A 175 17.00 -9.86 20.64
N THR A 176 16.55 -10.03 21.88
CA THR A 176 15.17 -10.45 22.19
C THR A 176 14.43 -9.56 23.20
N LYS A 177 15.11 -8.59 23.83
CA LYS A 177 14.52 -7.75 24.89
C LYS A 177 14.92 -6.28 24.73
N GLY A 178 13.98 -5.38 24.98
CA GLY A 178 14.16 -3.92 24.90
C GLY A 178 13.93 -3.38 23.48
N LEU A 179 14.13 -2.06 23.32
CA LEU A 179 13.80 -1.36 22.07
C LEU A 179 14.93 -1.39 21.00
N GLY A 180 16.20 -1.47 21.40
CA GLY A 180 17.36 -1.44 20.49
C GLY A 180 17.93 -2.83 20.17
N ILE A 181 18.78 -2.91 19.14
CA ILE A 181 19.49 -4.14 18.74
C ILE A 181 21.01 -4.00 18.87
N TYR A 182 21.68 -5.14 19.00
CA TYR A 182 23.13 -5.25 18.85
C TYR A 182 23.52 -5.14 17.36
N SER A 183 24.48 -4.28 17.04
CA SER A 183 24.97 -4.08 15.67
C SER A 183 26.47 -3.87 15.60
N THR A 184 27.03 -4.04 14.41
CA THR A 184 28.45 -3.79 14.11
C THR A 184 28.56 -2.83 12.94
N PHE A 185 29.42 -1.81 13.05
CA PHE A 185 29.69 -0.86 11.97
C PHE A 185 31.18 -0.83 11.67
N THR A 186 31.53 -0.81 10.38
CA THR A 186 32.92 -0.67 9.96
C THR A 186 33.20 0.79 9.59
N ILE A 187 34.07 1.45 10.35
CA ILE A 187 34.50 2.82 10.06
C ILE A 187 35.99 2.78 9.73
N LYS A 188 36.36 3.15 8.50
CA LYS A 188 37.75 3.16 8.03
C LYS A 188 38.49 1.82 8.22
N GLY A 189 37.79 0.70 8.02
CA GLY A 189 38.35 -0.64 8.16
C GLY A 189 38.37 -1.20 9.60
N PHE A 190 37.91 -0.44 10.59
CA PHE A 190 37.77 -0.92 11.97
C PHE A 190 36.32 -1.27 12.28
N VAL A 191 36.10 -2.47 12.82
CA VAL A 191 34.78 -2.94 13.27
C VAL A 191 34.53 -2.40 14.68
N SER A 192 33.52 -1.57 14.82
CA SER A 192 32.99 -1.09 16.11
C SER A 192 31.71 -1.84 16.44
N TYR A 193 31.59 -2.23 17.72
CA TYR A 193 30.41 -2.92 18.26
C TYR A 193 29.51 -1.91 18.95
N VAL A 194 28.22 -1.95 18.64
CA VAL A 194 27.21 -1.11 19.28
C VAL A 194 26.24 -2.00 20.02
N CYS A 195 26.22 -1.80 21.33
CA CYS A 195 25.34 -2.46 22.26
C CYS A 195 24.59 -1.37 23.03
N PRO A 196 23.42 -0.94 22.54
CA PRO A 196 22.68 0.09 23.24
C PRO A 196 22.13 -0.46 24.54
N THR A 197 22.36 0.27 25.64
CA THR A 197 21.89 -0.07 26.97
C THR A 197 21.39 1.18 27.68
N GLY A 198 20.24 1.08 28.32
CA GLY A 198 19.74 2.16 29.16
C GLY A 198 18.53 1.76 29.96
N HIS A 199 18.32 2.44 31.07
CA HIS A 199 17.21 2.17 31.98
C HIS A 199 16.39 3.43 32.22
N PHE A 200 15.16 3.23 32.69
CA PHE A 200 14.30 4.29 33.18
C PHE A 200 14.39 4.39 34.68
N GLN A 201 14.40 5.61 35.20
CA GLN A 201 14.23 5.87 36.60
C GLN A 201 13.05 6.83 36.79
N TYR A 202 12.00 6.37 37.46
CA TYR A 202 10.92 7.25 37.89
C TYR A 202 11.12 7.55 39.38
N VAL A 203 11.57 8.77 39.70
CA VAL A 203 11.77 9.21 41.07
C VAL A 203 10.50 9.86 41.58
N THR A 204 9.74 9.14 42.40
CA THR A 204 8.60 9.73 43.13
C THR A 204 9.08 10.30 44.44
N ASN A 205 8.97 11.61 44.61
CA ASN A 205 9.25 12.24 45.90
C ASN A 205 8.14 11.87 46.91
N ASN A 206 8.45 10.93 47.81
CA ASN A 206 7.73 10.49 49.02
C ASN A 206 6.88 9.20 49.01
N MET A 207 7.06 8.47 50.11
CA MET A 207 6.94 7.03 50.34
C MET A 207 5.55 6.56 50.85
N GLN A 208 4.47 7.27 50.52
CA GLN A 208 3.10 6.81 50.77
C GLN A 208 2.23 7.09 49.54
N PHE A 209 2.12 6.08 48.69
CA PHE A 209 1.61 6.26 47.33
C PHE A 209 0.09 6.15 47.27
N GLN A 210 -0.59 7.26 46.96
CA GLN A 210 -1.96 7.19 46.45
C GLN A 210 -1.91 7.12 44.92
N ILE A 211 -2.49 6.09 44.33
CA ILE A 211 -2.57 5.89 42.87
C ILE A 211 -3.10 7.14 42.15
N ARG A 212 -4.02 7.88 42.78
CA ARG A 212 -4.52 9.16 42.25
C ARG A 212 -3.43 10.22 42.06
N HIS A 213 -2.46 10.31 42.95
CA HIS A 213 -1.36 11.28 42.83
C HIS A 213 -0.47 10.93 41.63
N LEU A 214 -0.09 9.65 41.50
CA LEU A 214 0.66 9.15 40.36
C LEU A 214 0.00 9.50 39.03
N ILE A 215 -1.29 9.24 38.91
CA ILE A 215 -2.03 9.46 37.66
C ILE A 215 -1.99 10.93 37.29
N ARG A 216 -2.10 11.84 38.27
CA ARG A 216 -2.00 13.28 38.03
C ARG A 216 -0.60 13.68 37.53
N GLU A 217 0.47 13.13 38.10
CA GLU A 217 1.83 13.40 37.63
C GLU A 217 2.05 12.85 36.22
N LEU A 218 1.64 11.61 35.95
CA LEU A 218 1.75 10.99 34.63
C LEU A 218 0.92 11.73 33.59
N ASP A 219 -0.27 12.22 33.94
CA ASP A 219 -1.10 13.02 33.05
C ASP A 219 -0.36 14.28 32.59
N ILE A 220 0.23 15.03 33.53
CA ILE A 220 1.06 16.21 33.22
C ILE A 220 2.25 15.80 32.34
N LEU A 221 2.98 14.75 32.73
CA LEU A 221 4.23 14.34 32.09
C LEU A 221 4.08 13.68 30.72
N LEU A 222 2.98 12.98 30.44
CA LEU A 222 2.82 12.19 29.23
C LEU A 222 1.81 12.82 28.26
N THR A 223 0.77 13.48 28.77
CA THR A 223 -0.28 14.07 27.92
C THR A 223 -0.32 15.60 27.99
N GLY A 224 0.36 16.21 28.96
CA GLY A 224 0.29 17.65 29.21
C GLY A 224 -0.97 18.06 29.97
N GLY A 225 -1.54 17.17 30.80
CA GLY A 225 -2.76 17.45 31.56
C GLY A 225 -4.06 17.29 30.76
N ARG A 226 -4.04 16.50 29.68
CA ARG A 226 -5.16 16.34 28.75
C ARG A 226 -5.95 15.05 28.96
N LEU A 227 -5.52 14.17 29.88
CA LEU A 227 -6.16 12.89 30.10
C LEU A 227 -7.64 13.07 30.47
N SER A 228 -8.54 12.44 29.71
CA SER A 228 -9.96 12.54 30.01
C SER A 228 -10.27 11.86 31.35
N LYS A 229 -11.38 12.25 31.99
CA LYS A 229 -11.84 11.58 33.22
C LYS A 229 -12.01 10.07 33.01
N ALA A 230 -12.59 9.67 31.87
CA ALA A 230 -12.81 8.26 31.53
C ALA A 230 -11.48 7.50 31.33
N THR A 231 -10.50 8.12 30.68
CA THR A 231 -9.17 7.53 30.51
C THR A 231 -8.45 7.45 31.86
N ALA A 232 -8.49 8.50 32.69
CA ALA A 232 -7.90 8.51 34.02
C ALA A 232 -8.47 7.42 34.94
N GLU A 233 -9.78 7.18 34.90
CA GLU A 233 -10.42 6.06 35.61
C GLU A 233 -9.93 4.70 35.10
N THR A 234 -9.71 4.56 33.80
CA THR A 234 -9.17 3.33 33.19
C THR A 234 -7.71 3.09 33.61
N VAL A 235 -6.90 4.15 33.64
CA VAL A 235 -5.52 4.13 34.15
C VAL A 235 -5.49 3.74 35.62
N GLN A 236 -6.41 4.29 36.43
CA GLN A 236 -6.53 3.97 37.84
C GLN A 236 -6.84 2.49 38.07
N LYS A 237 -7.84 1.94 37.36
CA LYS A 237 -8.20 0.53 37.47
C LYS A 237 -7.04 -0.39 37.08
N ALA A 238 -6.31 -0.06 36.02
CA ALA A 238 -5.14 -0.83 35.59
C ALA A 238 -4.03 -0.81 36.65
N ALA A 239 -3.75 0.36 37.23
CA ALA A 239 -2.76 0.51 38.30
C ALA A 239 -3.16 -0.25 39.57
N GLU A 240 -4.44 -0.18 39.98
CA GLU A 240 -4.97 -0.88 41.16
C GLU A 240 -4.95 -2.41 40.99
N SER A 241 -5.17 -2.90 39.77
CA SER A 241 -5.20 -4.33 39.46
C SER A 241 -3.80 -4.93 39.25
N ALA A 242 -2.77 -4.09 39.10
CA ALA A 242 -1.42 -4.54 38.84
C ALA A 242 -0.77 -5.17 40.10
N HIS A 243 0.11 -6.15 39.88
CA HIS A 243 0.92 -6.72 40.95
C HIS A 243 1.74 -5.65 41.69
N ALA A 244 2.06 -5.90 42.96
CA ALA A 244 2.87 -5.00 43.78
C ALA A 244 4.19 -4.64 43.06
N GLY A 245 4.47 -3.34 42.95
CA GLY A 245 5.64 -2.81 42.26
C GLY A 245 5.46 -2.64 40.75
N LYS A 246 4.29 -2.93 40.18
CA LYS A 246 3.98 -2.80 38.74
C LYS A 246 2.91 -1.75 38.43
N GLN A 247 2.41 -1.02 39.44
CA GLN A 247 1.34 -0.04 39.28
C GLN A 247 1.71 1.10 38.32
N LEU A 248 2.94 1.63 38.44
CA LEU A 248 3.47 2.65 37.53
C LEU A 248 3.49 2.16 36.08
N LEU A 249 4.04 0.96 35.85
CA LEU A 249 4.14 0.36 34.53
C LEU A 249 2.76 0.17 33.90
N ALA A 250 1.79 -0.34 34.66
CA ALA A 250 0.42 -0.52 34.19
C ALA A 250 -0.22 0.83 33.81
N ALA A 251 -0.08 1.85 34.67
CA ALA A 251 -0.60 3.18 34.39
C ALA A 251 -0.01 3.77 33.08
N MET A 252 1.31 3.68 32.93
CA MET A 252 2.00 4.20 31.75
C MET A 252 1.60 3.49 30.45
N ARG A 253 1.41 2.17 30.49
CA ARG A 253 0.98 1.40 29.31
C ARG A 253 -0.38 1.87 28.81
N VAL A 254 -1.34 2.04 29.72
CA VAL A 254 -2.69 2.52 29.36
C VAL A 254 -2.63 3.93 28.78
N ILE A 255 -1.85 4.84 29.39
CA ILE A 255 -1.67 6.20 28.84
C ILE A 255 -1.03 6.14 27.44
N ALA A 256 -0.01 5.31 27.23
CA ALA A 256 0.68 5.22 25.94
C ALA A 256 -0.20 4.69 24.79
N MET A 257 -1.30 3.99 25.10
CA MET A 257 -2.27 3.53 24.11
C MET A 257 -3.41 4.53 23.87
N SER A 258 -3.58 5.53 24.74
CA SER A 258 -4.74 6.43 24.69
C SER A 258 -4.61 7.48 23.58
N ALA A 259 -5.74 8.00 23.10
CA ALA A 259 -5.75 9.06 22.10
C ALA A 259 -4.99 10.30 22.59
N GLU A 260 -5.13 10.66 23.87
CA GLU A 260 -4.50 11.84 24.46
C GLU A 260 -2.97 11.79 24.37
N PHE A 261 -2.34 10.63 24.52
CA PHE A 261 -0.89 10.52 24.33
C PHE A 261 -0.48 10.56 22.85
N ASN A 262 -1.30 9.95 22.00
CA ASN A 262 -0.97 9.69 20.60
C ASN A 262 -1.34 10.83 19.65
N THR A 263 -2.10 11.81 20.11
CA THR A 263 -2.47 13.00 19.33
C THR A 263 -2.18 14.29 20.07
N PHE A 264 -2.00 15.35 19.29
CA PHE A 264 -1.97 16.73 19.77
C PHE A 264 -3.37 17.34 19.74
N GLY A 265 -3.57 18.42 20.50
CA GLY A 265 -4.86 19.08 20.66
C GLY A 265 -5.72 18.48 21.78
N PRO A 266 -6.79 19.18 22.19
CA PRO A 266 -7.73 18.65 23.18
C PRO A 266 -8.51 17.47 22.57
N PRO A 267 -8.69 16.34 23.28
CA PRO A 267 -9.41 15.17 22.75
C PRO A 267 -10.92 15.44 22.56
N LEU A 268 -11.47 16.46 23.24
CA LEU A 268 -12.89 16.84 23.19
C LEU A 268 -13.81 15.63 23.44
N PHE A 269 -13.67 14.98 24.60
CA PHE A 269 -14.46 13.80 24.96
C PHE A 269 -15.97 14.04 24.75
N GLN A 270 -16.65 13.03 24.22
CA GLN A 270 -18.09 13.00 24.01
C GLN A 270 -18.71 11.81 24.76
N GLU A 271 -19.93 11.99 25.26
CA GLU A 271 -20.67 10.91 25.89
C GLU A 271 -21.03 9.78 24.89
N GLY A 272 -21.18 8.58 25.44
CA GLY A 272 -21.46 7.37 24.69
C GLY A 272 -20.19 6.60 24.30
N ARG A 273 -20.39 5.36 23.85
CA ARG A 273 -19.32 4.47 23.40
C ARG A 273 -19.41 4.25 21.89
N ARG A 274 -18.28 4.00 21.25
CA ARG A 274 -18.25 3.51 19.88
C ARG A 274 -18.84 2.11 19.81
N PRO A 275 -19.59 1.78 18.74
CA PRO A 275 -20.02 0.41 18.51
C PRO A 275 -18.81 -0.46 18.17
N GLY A 276 -18.73 -1.65 18.77
CA GLY A 276 -17.80 -2.69 18.31
C GLY A 276 -18.25 -3.24 16.96
N LYS A 277 -17.31 -3.57 16.06
CA LYS A 277 -17.62 -4.19 14.77
C LYS A 277 -17.22 -5.66 14.79
N SER A 278 -18.20 -6.57 14.65
CA SER A 278 -17.88 -7.99 14.47
C SER A 278 -17.18 -8.22 13.12
N ARG A 279 -16.00 -8.83 13.13
CA ARG A 279 -15.23 -9.14 11.92
C ARG A 279 -15.58 -10.47 11.27
N LEU A 280 -16.07 -11.42 12.07
CA LEU A 280 -16.52 -12.72 11.60
C LEU A 280 -17.99 -12.61 11.19
N GLY A 281 -18.28 -13.00 9.94
CA GLY A 281 -19.63 -12.98 9.37
C GLY A 281 -20.45 -14.19 9.81
N GLY A 282 -21.77 -14.10 9.61
CA GLY A 282 -22.68 -15.25 9.73
C GLY A 282 -22.34 -16.37 8.73
N PRO A 283 -23.02 -17.53 8.79
CA PRO A 283 -22.72 -18.66 7.91
C PRO A 283 -22.84 -18.29 6.44
N ARG A 284 -21.98 -18.90 5.60
CA ARG A 284 -22.03 -18.73 4.14
C ARG A 284 -23.35 -19.26 3.59
N LYS A 285 -23.95 -18.49 2.69
CA LYS A 285 -25.14 -18.79 1.90
C LYS A 285 -24.79 -19.13 0.45
N GLU A 286 -23.67 -18.62 -0.04
CA GLU A 286 -23.24 -18.72 -1.44
C GLU A 286 -21.90 -19.46 -1.59
N PRO A 287 -21.62 -20.09 -2.75
CA PRO A 287 -20.32 -20.70 -3.05
C PRO A 287 -19.19 -19.70 -2.99
N TYR A 288 -17.97 -20.13 -2.67
CA TYR A 288 -16.81 -19.25 -2.55
C TYR A 288 -16.22 -18.87 -3.91
N LYS A 289 -15.72 -17.63 -4.03
CA LYS A 289 -14.86 -17.15 -5.11
C LYS A 289 -13.82 -16.16 -4.58
N ALA A 290 -12.66 -16.12 -5.21
CA ALA A 290 -11.59 -15.18 -4.88
C ALA A 290 -11.01 -14.51 -6.11
N PHE A 291 -10.68 -13.23 -5.96
CA PHE A 291 -9.93 -12.46 -6.94
C PHE A 291 -8.63 -11.95 -6.32
N VAL A 292 -7.51 -12.37 -6.91
CA VAL A 292 -6.16 -11.88 -6.58
C VAL A 292 -5.69 -10.91 -7.67
N MET A 293 -5.45 -9.66 -7.32
CA MET A 293 -4.80 -8.67 -8.17
C MET A 293 -3.31 -8.63 -7.84
N LEU A 294 -2.46 -8.95 -8.82
CA LEU A 294 -1.01 -8.81 -8.77
C LEU A 294 -0.58 -7.54 -9.49
N ASN A 295 -0.18 -6.50 -8.75
CA ASN A 295 0.36 -5.30 -9.37
C ASN A 295 1.89 -5.38 -9.52
N LEU A 296 2.37 -5.15 -10.74
CA LEU A 296 3.77 -5.12 -11.14
C LEU A 296 4.24 -3.67 -11.17
N VAL A 297 4.62 -3.16 -10.00
CA VAL A 297 4.77 -1.73 -9.76
C VAL A 297 6.06 -1.16 -10.34
N GLY A 298 5.93 -0.11 -11.13
CA GLY A 298 7.04 0.58 -11.80
C GLY A 298 6.91 0.63 -13.32
N GLY A 299 5.74 0.28 -13.87
CA GLY A 299 5.55 0.26 -15.32
C GLY A 299 6.22 -0.94 -15.97
N ALA A 300 5.67 -2.15 -15.78
CA ALA A 300 6.28 -3.37 -16.28
C ALA A 300 6.45 -3.41 -17.82
N ASP A 301 7.64 -3.85 -18.27
CA ASP A 301 7.89 -4.15 -19.67
C ASP A 301 7.22 -5.46 -20.10
N THR A 302 5.95 -5.31 -20.45
CA THR A 302 5.10 -6.42 -20.88
C THR A 302 5.22 -6.68 -22.39
N TRP A 303 5.91 -5.81 -23.13
CA TRP A 303 6.26 -6.04 -24.54
C TRP A 303 7.26 -7.19 -24.70
N ASN A 304 8.13 -7.39 -23.70
CA ASN A 304 9.02 -8.55 -23.62
C ASN A 304 8.39 -9.77 -22.92
N MET A 305 7.19 -9.65 -22.33
CA MET A 305 6.46 -10.77 -21.74
C MET A 305 5.81 -11.65 -22.81
N LEU A 306 5.12 -11.00 -23.77
CA LEU A 306 4.41 -11.63 -24.88
C LEU A 306 4.78 -10.92 -26.19
N VAL A 307 5.61 -11.58 -27.01
CA VAL A 307 6.23 -10.98 -28.20
C VAL A 307 5.61 -11.59 -29.47
N PRO A 308 5.21 -10.82 -30.50
CA PRO A 308 4.79 -11.39 -31.78
C PRO A 308 5.96 -12.12 -32.45
N THR A 309 5.73 -13.28 -33.06
CA THR A 309 6.79 -14.06 -33.73
C THR A 309 6.35 -14.54 -35.11
N ASP A 310 7.32 -14.87 -35.97
CA ASP A 310 7.11 -15.46 -37.30
C ASP A 310 6.13 -14.68 -38.19
N CYS A 311 6.18 -13.36 -38.10
CA CYS A 311 5.32 -12.45 -38.85
C CYS A 311 6.00 -11.09 -39.09
N TYR A 312 5.38 -10.25 -39.91
CA TYR A 312 5.89 -8.90 -40.22
C TYR A 312 6.07 -8.03 -38.97
N LEU A 313 5.22 -8.21 -37.96
CA LEU A 313 5.23 -7.39 -36.74
C LEU A 313 6.46 -7.65 -35.87
N TYR A 314 6.98 -8.89 -35.85
CA TYR A 314 8.24 -9.19 -35.15
C TYR A 314 9.42 -8.38 -35.71
N ASN A 315 9.46 -8.19 -37.04
CA ASN A 315 10.50 -7.39 -37.67
C ASN A 315 10.38 -5.90 -37.30
N GLN A 316 9.15 -5.39 -37.12
CA GLN A 316 8.93 -4.02 -36.67
C GLN A 316 9.31 -3.87 -35.19
N TYR A 317 8.89 -4.82 -34.35
CA TYR A 317 9.26 -4.92 -32.93
C TYR A 317 10.78 -4.92 -32.76
N LYS A 318 11.49 -5.80 -33.46
CA LYS A 318 12.96 -5.91 -33.36
C LYS A 318 13.67 -4.62 -33.73
N ARG A 319 13.21 -3.93 -34.77
CA ARG A 319 13.79 -2.64 -35.19
C ARG A 319 13.55 -1.54 -34.15
N LEU A 320 12.33 -1.46 -33.61
CA LEU A 320 11.98 -0.41 -32.65
C LEU A 320 12.65 -0.65 -31.29
N ARG A 321 12.68 -1.90 -30.83
CA ARG A 321 13.26 -2.28 -29.54
C ARG A 321 14.78 -2.26 -29.50
N GLY A 322 15.44 -2.42 -30.64
CA GLY A 322 16.90 -2.42 -30.73
C GLY A 322 17.52 -3.50 -29.83
N ASP A 323 18.37 -3.07 -28.89
CA ASP A 323 19.05 -3.90 -27.89
C ASP A 323 18.10 -4.57 -26.88
N LEU A 324 16.88 -4.05 -26.70
CA LEU A 324 15.87 -4.66 -25.83
C LEU A 324 15.08 -5.79 -26.48
N ALA A 325 15.25 -6.02 -27.79
CA ALA A 325 14.48 -7.02 -28.51
C ALA A 325 14.76 -8.44 -27.99
N MET A 326 13.70 -9.23 -27.80
CA MET A 326 13.81 -10.66 -27.52
C MET A 326 14.17 -11.45 -28.78
N LEU A 327 15.19 -12.29 -28.67
CA LEU A 327 15.56 -13.28 -29.67
C LEU A 327 14.60 -14.47 -29.62
N PRO A 328 14.41 -15.22 -30.73
CA PRO A 328 13.55 -16.40 -30.73
C PRO A 328 13.97 -17.46 -29.70
N SER A 329 15.27 -17.56 -29.38
CA SER A 329 15.79 -18.46 -28.34
C SER A 329 15.42 -18.06 -26.91
N GLU A 330 14.99 -16.81 -26.71
CA GLU A 330 14.55 -16.26 -25.41
C GLU A 330 13.02 -16.37 -25.26
N LEU A 331 12.34 -17.00 -26.22
CA LEU A 331 10.89 -17.07 -26.31
C LEU A 331 10.38 -18.51 -26.48
N VAL A 332 9.35 -18.86 -25.73
CA VAL A 332 8.60 -20.11 -25.90
C VAL A 332 7.37 -19.85 -26.76
N LYS A 333 7.40 -20.37 -27.98
CA LYS A 333 6.39 -20.12 -29.01
C LYS A 333 5.02 -20.68 -28.64
N VAL A 334 3.97 -19.89 -28.89
CA VAL A 334 2.55 -20.24 -28.73
C VAL A 334 1.78 -19.89 -29.99
N ARG A 335 0.82 -20.76 -30.35
CA ARG A 335 -0.13 -20.46 -31.43
C ARG A 335 -1.28 -19.64 -30.86
N VAL A 336 -1.67 -18.60 -31.59
CA VAL A 336 -2.79 -17.73 -31.22
C VAL A 336 -3.76 -17.62 -32.40
N HIS A 337 -4.95 -17.11 -32.13
CA HIS A 337 -6.00 -16.92 -33.13
C HIS A 337 -6.56 -15.50 -33.01
N ARG A 338 -7.07 -14.95 -34.12
CA ARG A 338 -7.67 -13.61 -34.19
C ARG A 338 -6.71 -12.51 -33.72
N GLN A 339 -5.44 -12.63 -34.12
CA GLN A 339 -4.38 -11.66 -33.83
C GLN A 339 -3.65 -11.31 -35.14
N PRO A 340 -2.92 -10.18 -35.21
CA PRO A 340 -2.13 -9.81 -36.40
C PRO A 340 -1.08 -10.86 -36.80
N CYS A 341 -0.64 -11.68 -35.85
CA CYS A 341 0.29 -12.78 -36.06
C CYS A 341 -0.33 -14.10 -35.59
N ASN A 342 -0.02 -15.20 -36.29
CA ASN A 342 -0.47 -16.55 -35.92
C ASN A 342 0.30 -17.13 -34.72
N TYR A 343 1.46 -16.56 -34.42
CA TYR A 343 2.34 -17.01 -33.36
C TYR A 343 2.86 -15.84 -32.54
N PHE A 344 2.98 -16.11 -31.24
CA PHE A 344 3.63 -15.23 -30.26
C PHE A 344 4.63 -16.07 -29.47
N GLY A 345 5.49 -15.41 -28.71
CA GLY A 345 6.44 -16.01 -27.79
C GLY A 345 6.20 -15.51 -26.38
N ILE A 346 6.07 -16.43 -25.43
CA ILE A 346 6.11 -16.12 -23.99
C ILE A 346 7.57 -16.14 -23.55
N HIS A 347 8.01 -15.17 -22.75
CA HIS A 347 9.38 -15.13 -22.23
C HIS A 347 9.78 -16.46 -21.55
N THR A 348 10.99 -16.95 -21.82
CA THR A 348 11.52 -18.22 -21.25
C THR A 348 11.63 -18.27 -19.73
N ALA A 349 11.57 -17.12 -19.04
CA ALA A 349 11.56 -17.03 -17.58
C ALA A 349 10.16 -17.27 -16.98
N LEU A 350 9.13 -17.49 -17.81
CA LEU A 350 7.75 -17.79 -17.44
C LEU A 350 7.30 -19.20 -17.85
N PRO A 351 8.08 -20.28 -17.59
CA PRO A 351 7.74 -21.62 -18.06
C PRO A 351 6.46 -22.18 -17.43
N PHE A 352 6.16 -21.84 -16.17
CA PHE A 352 4.94 -22.30 -15.50
C PHE A 352 3.69 -21.58 -16.04
N LEU A 353 3.77 -20.25 -16.27
CA LEU A 353 2.67 -19.53 -16.93
C LEU A 353 2.37 -20.12 -18.31
N LYS A 354 3.41 -20.52 -19.05
CA LYS A 354 3.27 -21.24 -20.32
C LYS A 354 2.66 -22.63 -20.15
N SER A 355 2.92 -23.34 -19.06
CA SER A 355 2.22 -24.59 -18.74
C SER A 355 0.72 -24.34 -18.53
N LEU A 356 0.35 -23.33 -17.75
CA LEU A 356 -1.07 -22.98 -17.54
C LEU A 356 -1.76 -22.57 -18.83
N TRP A 357 -1.06 -21.88 -19.73
CA TRP A 357 -1.58 -21.56 -21.07
C TRP A 357 -1.94 -22.83 -21.84
N ASN A 358 -1.07 -23.85 -21.85
CA ASN A 358 -1.35 -25.14 -22.48
C ASN A 358 -2.55 -25.83 -21.88
N ASP A 359 -2.66 -25.78 -20.55
CA ASP A 359 -3.76 -26.37 -19.79
C ASP A 359 -5.07 -25.57 -19.93
N ARG A 360 -5.05 -24.48 -20.72
CA ARG A 360 -6.15 -23.53 -20.89
C ARG A 360 -6.61 -22.92 -19.56
N GLN A 361 -5.68 -22.75 -18.61
CA GLN A 361 -5.88 -22.13 -17.30
C GLN A 361 -5.19 -20.76 -17.17
N ALA A 362 -4.58 -20.27 -18.25
CA ALA A 362 -4.07 -18.90 -18.36
C ALA A 362 -4.38 -18.29 -19.73
N ALA A 363 -4.50 -16.97 -19.78
CA ALA A 363 -4.72 -16.17 -20.97
C ALA A 363 -3.98 -14.83 -20.87
N PHE A 364 -3.85 -14.12 -21.99
CA PHE A 364 -3.33 -12.76 -22.03
C PHE A 364 -4.41 -11.79 -22.49
N PHE A 365 -4.37 -10.56 -21.98
CA PHE A 365 -5.09 -9.41 -22.53
C PHE A 365 -4.06 -8.43 -23.07
N THR A 366 -4.29 -7.94 -24.28
CA THR A 366 -3.30 -7.14 -25.00
C THR A 366 -3.79 -5.75 -25.33
N ASN A 367 -2.84 -4.83 -25.50
CA ASN A 367 -3.11 -3.42 -25.80
C ASN A 367 -4.01 -2.75 -24.75
N VAL A 368 -3.75 -3.05 -23.48
CA VAL A 368 -4.52 -2.58 -22.33
C VAL A 368 -3.76 -1.48 -21.60
N GLY A 369 -4.49 -0.49 -21.07
CA GLY A 369 -3.95 0.52 -20.17
C GLY A 369 -5.03 1.43 -19.60
N SER A 370 -4.61 2.45 -18.85
CA SER A 370 -5.51 3.44 -18.27
C SER A 370 -6.09 4.34 -19.36
N LEU A 371 -7.41 4.35 -19.52
CA LEU A 371 -8.12 5.21 -20.47
C LEU A 371 -9.37 5.80 -19.81
N VAL A 372 -9.71 7.02 -20.21
CA VAL A 372 -11.00 7.64 -19.85
C VAL A 372 -12.02 7.37 -20.95
N GLU A 373 -11.58 7.45 -22.21
CA GLU A 373 -12.36 7.20 -23.42
C GLU A 373 -11.43 6.69 -24.54
N PRO A 374 -11.99 6.11 -25.63
CA PRO A 374 -11.21 5.75 -26.81
C PRO A 374 -10.41 6.94 -27.33
N THR A 375 -9.09 6.78 -27.44
CA THR A 375 -8.18 7.88 -27.77
C THR A 375 -7.38 7.55 -29.04
N THR A 376 -7.19 8.55 -29.90
CA THR A 376 -6.32 8.46 -31.09
C THR A 376 -5.17 9.44 -30.94
N LYS A 377 -4.10 9.27 -31.72
CA LYS A 377 -3.02 10.27 -31.76
C LYS A 377 -3.49 11.65 -32.20
N LEU A 378 -4.52 11.74 -33.04
CA LEU A 378 -5.10 13.02 -33.45
C LEU A 378 -5.83 13.69 -32.28
N SER A 379 -6.72 12.99 -31.59
CA SER A 379 -7.45 13.54 -30.44
C SER A 379 -6.53 13.84 -29.25
N TYR A 380 -5.49 13.02 -29.04
CA TYR A 380 -4.42 13.28 -28.08
C TYR A 380 -3.67 14.58 -28.38
N LYS A 381 -3.26 14.80 -29.64
CA LYS A 381 -2.46 15.98 -30.03
C LYS A 381 -3.27 17.28 -30.09
N SER A 382 -4.54 17.19 -30.48
CA SER A 382 -5.45 18.34 -30.53
C SER A 382 -5.94 18.77 -29.14
N GLY A 383 -5.90 17.86 -28.16
CA GLY A 383 -6.46 18.08 -26.83
C GLY A 383 -7.97 17.86 -26.77
N ASP A 384 -8.55 17.20 -27.79
CA ASP A 384 -9.98 16.89 -27.84
C ASP A 384 -10.36 15.69 -26.97
N ALA A 385 -9.40 14.78 -26.71
CA ALA A 385 -9.64 13.61 -25.84
C ALA A 385 -9.54 13.96 -24.36
N GLU A 386 -10.42 13.41 -23.54
CA GLU A 386 -10.24 13.38 -22.08
C GLU A 386 -9.17 12.34 -21.72
N LEU A 387 -8.10 12.81 -21.07
CA LEU A 387 -6.94 11.99 -20.72
C LEU A 387 -6.83 11.77 -19.22
N CYS A 388 -6.12 10.71 -18.85
CA CYS A 388 -5.67 10.56 -17.48
C CYS A 388 -4.81 11.75 -17.05
N TYR A 389 -4.99 12.19 -15.81
CA TYR A 389 -4.15 13.20 -15.18
C TYR A 389 -2.69 12.69 -15.11
N ASN A 390 -1.74 13.58 -15.44
CA ASN A 390 -0.30 13.30 -15.44
C ASN A 390 0.05 11.91 -16.00
N LEU A 391 -0.33 11.65 -17.26
CA LEU A 391 0.15 10.46 -17.98
C LEU A 391 1.66 10.32 -17.80
N PHE A 392 2.10 9.06 -17.62
CA PHE A 392 3.50 8.67 -17.40
C PHE A 392 4.08 8.98 -16.01
N ALA A 393 3.33 9.56 -15.07
CA ALA A 393 3.76 9.71 -13.68
C ALA A 393 3.34 8.50 -12.84
N HIS A 394 4.28 7.85 -12.14
CA HIS A 394 3.98 6.67 -11.32
C HIS A 394 2.88 6.92 -10.29
N ALA A 395 3.04 7.95 -9.45
CA ALA A 395 2.08 8.26 -8.38
C ALA A 395 0.65 8.43 -8.90
N ASP A 396 0.46 9.21 -9.97
CA ASP A 396 -0.87 9.48 -10.51
C ASP A 396 -1.45 8.27 -11.28
N GLN A 397 -0.62 7.58 -12.08
CA GLN A 397 -1.08 6.44 -12.88
C GLN A 397 -1.35 5.20 -12.03
N GLN A 398 -0.65 5.02 -10.91
CA GLN A 398 -0.96 3.95 -9.97
C GLN A 398 -2.30 4.18 -9.27
N VAL A 399 -2.60 5.41 -8.88
CA VAL A 399 -3.95 5.77 -8.38
C VAL A 399 -4.98 5.54 -9.47
N GLY A 400 -4.70 5.98 -10.70
CA GLY A 400 -5.56 5.79 -11.86
C GLY A 400 -5.87 4.32 -12.15
N ALA A 401 -4.87 3.46 -12.18
CA ALA A 401 -5.00 2.02 -12.40
C ALA A 401 -5.81 1.35 -11.28
N GLN A 402 -5.56 1.70 -10.01
CA GLN A 402 -6.26 1.09 -8.88
C GLN A 402 -7.73 1.55 -8.75
N THR A 403 -8.05 2.76 -9.21
CA THR A 403 -9.37 3.38 -9.03
C THR A 403 -10.22 3.40 -10.30
N LEU A 404 -9.60 3.22 -11.46
CA LEU A 404 -10.20 3.43 -12.79
C LEU A 404 -10.78 4.84 -12.98
N LYS A 405 -10.26 5.82 -12.23
CA LYS A 405 -10.61 7.25 -12.35
C LYS A 405 -9.35 8.10 -12.55
N CYS A 406 -8.56 7.73 -13.55
CA CYS A 406 -7.26 8.35 -13.78
C CYS A 406 -7.32 9.83 -14.16
N GLN A 407 -8.46 10.34 -14.62
CA GLN A 407 -8.69 11.76 -14.95
C GLN A 407 -8.86 12.67 -13.72
N VAL A 408 -9.10 12.09 -12.54
CA VAL A 408 -9.29 12.85 -11.30
C VAL A 408 -8.00 12.81 -10.49
N PRO A 409 -7.35 13.95 -10.21
CA PRO A 409 -6.15 13.99 -9.38
C PRO A 409 -6.45 13.63 -7.92
N GLY A 410 -5.49 12.99 -7.25
CA GLY A 410 -5.52 12.71 -5.81
C GLY A 410 -6.16 11.38 -5.41
N THR A 411 -6.13 11.09 -4.10
CA THR A 411 -6.42 9.76 -3.51
C THR A 411 -7.86 9.58 -3.00
N ALA A 412 -8.77 10.51 -3.30
CA ALA A 412 -10.14 10.48 -2.76
C ALA A 412 -11.06 9.42 -3.40
N SER A 413 -10.63 8.78 -4.50
CA SER A 413 -11.38 7.73 -5.18
C SER A 413 -11.14 6.35 -4.55
N LYS A 414 -12.23 5.61 -4.29
CA LYS A 414 -12.17 4.21 -3.83
C LYS A 414 -11.59 3.29 -4.89
N GLY A 415 -10.96 2.19 -4.50
CA GLY A 415 -10.40 1.23 -5.44
C GLY A 415 -11.47 0.40 -6.14
N VAL A 416 -11.20 -0.07 -7.36
CA VAL A 416 -12.16 -0.87 -8.12
C VAL A 416 -12.48 -2.20 -7.42
N GLY A 417 -11.50 -2.89 -6.84
CA GLY A 417 -11.74 -4.13 -6.07
C GLY A 417 -12.67 -3.90 -4.88
N GLY A 418 -12.46 -2.81 -4.15
CA GLY A 418 -13.32 -2.38 -3.05
C GLY A 418 -14.74 -2.01 -3.49
N ARG A 419 -14.91 -1.31 -4.62
CA ARG A 419 -16.25 -1.02 -5.17
C ARG A 419 -16.98 -2.29 -5.59
N ILE A 420 -16.30 -3.26 -6.21
CA ILE A 420 -16.90 -4.57 -6.51
C ILE A 420 -17.35 -5.23 -5.20
N ALA A 421 -16.51 -5.23 -4.17
CA ALA A 421 -16.84 -5.83 -2.88
C ALA A 421 -18.03 -5.14 -2.18
N ASP A 422 -18.12 -3.80 -2.24
CA ASP A 422 -19.26 -3.03 -1.72
C ASP A 422 -20.56 -3.45 -2.40
N THR A 423 -20.55 -3.44 -3.74
CA THR A 423 -21.74 -3.78 -4.52
C THR A 423 -22.17 -5.22 -4.27
N LEU A 424 -21.24 -6.17 -4.19
CA LEU A 424 -21.58 -7.57 -3.89
C LEU A 424 -22.15 -7.72 -2.48
N ALA A 425 -21.65 -6.98 -1.49
CA ALA A 425 -22.17 -7.01 -0.12
C ALA A 425 -23.53 -6.32 0.03
N GLY A 426 -23.76 -5.22 -0.68
CA GLY A 426 -25.00 -4.44 -0.64
C GLY A 426 -26.08 -4.91 -1.63
N GLY A 427 -25.71 -5.77 -2.59
CA GLY A 427 -26.60 -6.26 -3.65
C GLY A 427 -27.64 -7.28 -3.16
N SER A 428 -28.46 -7.75 -4.11
CA SER A 428 -29.62 -8.64 -3.87
C SER A 428 -29.28 -9.92 -3.10
N ARG A 429 -28.08 -10.48 -3.33
CA ARG A 429 -27.57 -11.70 -2.69
C ARG A 429 -26.83 -11.42 -1.36
N SER A 430 -26.44 -10.17 -1.13
CA SER A 430 -25.74 -9.71 0.07
C SER A 430 -24.55 -10.58 0.47
N TYR A 431 -23.59 -10.73 -0.46
CA TYR A 431 -22.46 -11.62 -0.28
C TYR A 431 -21.58 -11.23 0.91
N GLN A 432 -21.05 -12.22 1.62
CA GLN A 432 -20.01 -12.02 2.64
C GLN A 432 -18.67 -11.73 1.97
N THR A 433 -18.40 -10.45 1.72
CA THR A 433 -17.15 -10.00 1.10
C THR A 433 -16.07 -9.76 2.15
N LYS A 434 -14.83 -10.09 1.82
CA LYS A 434 -13.64 -9.73 2.60
C LYS A 434 -12.57 -9.20 1.66
N SER A 435 -11.87 -8.17 2.07
CA SER A 435 -10.95 -7.45 1.19
C SER A 435 -9.63 -7.20 1.89
N PHE A 436 -8.53 -7.59 1.25
CA PHE A 436 -7.19 -7.60 1.84
C PHE A 436 -6.16 -6.94 0.93
N SER A 437 -5.21 -6.25 1.55
CA SER A 437 -3.93 -5.87 0.95
C SER A 437 -2.83 -6.58 1.71
N ILE A 438 -2.04 -7.39 1.01
CA ILE A 438 -0.86 -8.02 1.59
C ILE A 438 0.33 -7.10 1.33
N SER A 439 1.00 -6.69 2.41
CA SER A 439 2.10 -5.74 2.42
C SER A 439 1.74 -4.38 1.82
N GLY A 440 1.29 -3.45 2.67
CA GLY A 440 1.05 -2.05 2.29
C GLY A 440 -0.42 -1.65 2.18
N ARG A 441 -0.67 -0.43 1.70
CA ARG A 441 -1.98 0.25 1.74
C ARG A 441 -2.56 0.50 0.35
N SER A 442 -2.63 -0.54 -0.45
CA SER A 442 -3.21 -0.41 -1.80
C SER A 442 -4.63 0.13 -1.76
N ILE A 443 -4.92 1.12 -2.60
CA ILE A 443 -6.26 1.70 -2.76
C ILE A 443 -7.22 0.67 -3.37
N TRP A 444 -6.72 -0.20 -4.26
CA TRP A 444 -7.51 -1.16 -5.04
C TRP A 444 -8.54 -1.96 -4.22
N PRO A 445 -8.20 -2.61 -3.09
CA PRO A 445 -9.16 -3.37 -2.28
C PRO A 445 -10.05 -2.50 -1.35
N MET A 446 -9.89 -1.18 -1.32
CA MET A 446 -10.63 -0.30 -0.41
C MET A 446 -11.94 0.22 -1.04
N GLY A 447 -13.07 -0.08 -0.38
CA GLY A 447 -14.40 0.43 -0.74
C GLY A 447 -14.83 1.63 0.11
N THR A 448 -16.06 2.07 -0.11
CA THR A 448 -16.81 2.97 0.76
C THR A 448 -17.18 2.25 2.06
N ASP A 449 -17.80 1.08 1.97
CA ASP A 449 -18.27 0.29 3.11
C ASP A 449 -17.32 -0.87 3.43
N THR A 450 -16.78 -1.50 2.40
CA THR A 450 -15.79 -2.56 2.46
C THR A 450 -14.48 -1.98 2.92
N ARG A 451 -14.10 -2.38 4.12
CA ARG A 451 -12.78 -2.06 4.65
C ARG A 451 -11.73 -2.99 4.06
N ARG A 452 -10.57 -2.40 3.76
CA ARG A 452 -9.35 -3.12 3.44
C ARG A 452 -8.66 -3.54 4.74
N ASP A 453 -8.52 -4.83 4.94
CA ASP A 453 -7.64 -5.38 5.97
C ASP A 453 -6.20 -5.51 5.44
N ILE A 454 -5.22 -5.25 6.29
CA ILE A 454 -3.80 -5.20 5.91
C ILE A 454 -3.02 -6.22 6.71
N LEU A 455 -2.31 -7.10 6.00
CA LEU A 455 -1.41 -8.10 6.57
C LEU A 455 0.01 -7.86 6.05
N ASN A 456 1.02 -8.30 6.78
CA ASN A 456 2.39 -8.39 6.24
C ASN A 456 2.57 -9.70 5.48
N GLU A 457 3.58 -9.73 4.60
CA GLU A 457 4.06 -10.96 3.95
C GLU A 457 4.49 -12.07 4.93
N ASP A 458 4.93 -11.72 6.14
CA ASP A 458 5.27 -12.68 7.21
C ASP A 458 4.07 -13.10 8.07
N GLY A 459 2.88 -12.54 7.81
CA GLY A 459 1.64 -12.84 8.51
C GLY A 459 1.20 -11.74 9.48
N ILE A 460 0.41 -12.11 10.49
CA ILE A 460 -0.17 -11.17 11.44
C ILE A 460 0.77 -10.96 12.63
N LYS A 461 1.20 -9.71 12.83
CA LYS A 461 1.84 -9.29 14.08
C LYS A 461 0.78 -9.18 15.18
N LYS A 462 0.99 -9.83 16.32
CA LYS A 462 0.11 -9.76 17.49
C LYS A 462 0.60 -8.72 18.49
N PHE A 463 -0.30 -8.14 19.27
CA PHE A 463 0.09 -7.40 20.47
C PHE A 463 0.40 -8.39 21.59
N THR A 464 1.67 -8.42 22.02
CA THR A 464 2.22 -9.44 22.93
C THR A 464 1.50 -9.45 24.28
N ASP A 465 1.09 -8.28 24.75
CA ASP A 465 0.49 -8.12 26.06
C ASP A 465 -1.00 -7.80 26.02
N TYR A 466 -1.67 -8.20 24.95
CA TYR A 466 -3.11 -7.97 24.76
C TYR A 466 -3.94 -8.47 25.95
N GLU A 467 -3.73 -9.71 26.41
CA GLU A 467 -4.51 -10.30 27.51
C GLU A 467 -4.41 -9.51 28.82
N VAL A 468 -3.25 -8.90 29.09
CA VAL A 468 -3.02 -8.09 30.29
C VAL A 468 -3.76 -6.76 30.18
N ASP A 469 -3.80 -6.17 28.98
CA ASP A 469 -4.32 -4.82 28.75
C ASP A 469 -5.75 -4.81 28.19
N MET A 470 -6.34 -5.97 27.85
CA MET A 470 -7.65 -6.06 27.17
C MET A 470 -8.73 -5.18 27.83
N PRO A 471 -8.95 -5.23 29.17
CA PRO A 471 -9.98 -4.39 29.79
C PRO A 471 -9.72 -2.89 29.62
N SER A 472 -8.45 -2.48 29.55
CA SER A 472 -8.06 -1.10 29.32
C SER A 472 -8.22 -0.72 27.86
N ILE A 473 -7.79 -1.58 26.93
CA ILE A 473 -7.94 -1.39 25.48
C ILE A 473 -9.40 -1.19 25.11
N ASP A 474 -10.29 -2.06 25.61
CA ASP A 474 -11.73 -1.98 25.32
C ASP A 474 -12.36 -0.68 25.83
N ASN A 475 -11.85 -0.15 26.95
CA ASN A 475 -12.37 1.08 27.54
C ASN A 475 -11.84 2.35 26.87
N ILE A 476 -10.55 2.41 26.53
CA ILE A 476 -9.97 3.59 25.88
C ILE A 476 -10.40 3.68 24.41
N SER A 477 -10.37 2.57 23.68
CA SER A 477 -10.67 2.57 22.23
C SER A 477 -12.16 2.79 21.93
N ALA A 478 -13.04 2.47 22.87
CA ALA A 478 -14.48 2.72 22.72
C ALA A 478 -14.91 4.16 23.03
N GLN A 479 -14.01 5.06 23.45
CA GLN A 479 -14.36 6.45 23.78
C GLN A 479 -14.67 7.26 22.53
N ARG A 480 -15.56 8.26 22.62
CA ARG A 480 -15.86 9.17 21.51
C ARG A 480 -15.16 10.51 21.70
N HIS A 481 -14.67 11.06 20.60
CA HIS A 481 -13.90 12.31 20.58
C HIS A 481 -14.46 13.26 19.52
N GLY A 482 -14.61 14.53 19.89
CA GLY A 482 -14.90 15.62 18.96
C GLY A 482 -13.67 16.05 18.15
N ASN A 483 -12.47 15.72 18.62
CA ASN A 483 -11.24 15.90 17.85
C ASN A 483 -11.10 14.79 16.80
N GLN A 484 -10.96 15.17 15.54
CA GLN A 484 -10.92 14.22 14.41
C GLN A 484 -9.69 13.30 14.44
N TYR A 485 -8.54 13.77 14.94
CA TYR A 485 -7.35 12.93 15.07
C TYR A 485 -7.46 11.95 16.23
N ALA A 486 -8.02 12.38 17.36
CA ALA A 486 -8.31 11.46 18.48
C ALA A 486 -9.35 10.42 18.06
N SER A 487 -10.38 10.82 17.29
CA SER A 487 -11.34 9.89 16.70
C SER A 487 -10.64 8.90 15.77
N ALA A 488 -9.87 9.37 14.79
CA ALA A 488 -9.20 8.50 13.83
C ALA A 488 -8.13 7.59 14.47
N TRP A 489 -7.46 8.03 15.54
CA TRP A 489 -6.54 7.18 16.33
C TRP A 489 -7.26 5.99 16.92
N ASP A 490 -8.30 6.24 17.71
CA ASP A 490 -9.07 5.17 18.35
C ASP A 490 -9.73 4.25 17.32
N ASP A 491 -10.22 4.81 16.21
CA ASP A 491 -10.78 4.01 15.13
C ASP A 491 -9.72 3.05 14.61
N GLU A 492 -8.54 3.52 14.19
CA GLU A 492 -7.49 2.65 13.65
C GLU A 492 -6.89 1.71 14.70
N PHE A 493 -6.82 2.14 15.97
CA PHE A 493 -6.35 1.34 17.09
C PHE A 493 -7.31 0.20 17.41
N GLN A 494 -8.59 0.49 17.68
CA GLN A 494 -9.63 -0.51 17.91
C GLN A 494 -9.67 -1.50 16.76
N ASN A 495 -9.66 -0.98 15.54
CA ASN A 495 -9.67 -1.77 14.34
C ASN A 495 -8.47 -2.72 14.23
N SER A 496 -7.26 -2.25 14.49
CA SER A 496 -6.05 -3.07 14.39
C SER A 496 -6.06 -4.19 15.44
N ILE A 497 -6.53 -3.90 16.65
CA ILE A 497 -6.73 -4.89 17.69
C ILE A 497 -7.78 -5.92 17.26
N GLU A 498 -8.97 -5.48 16.84
CA GLU A 498 -10.03 -6.39 16.38
C GLU A 498 -9.56 -7.29 15.22
N LEU A 499 -8.80 -6.76 14.25
CA LEU A 499 -8.26 -7.55 13.14
C LEU A 499 -7.33 -8.65 13.65
N THR A 500 -6.35 -8.25 14.47
CA THR A 500 -5.30 -9.16 14.93
C THR A 500 -5.88 -10.25 15.83
N GLN A 501 -6.80 -9.90 16.73
CA GLN A 501 -7.43 -10.87 17.64
C GLN A 501 -8.42 -11.79 16.92
N ALA A 502 -9.17 -11.30 15.94
CA ALA A 502 -10.10 -12.14 15.18
C ALA A 502 -9.38 -13.07 14.19
N LEU A 503 -8.35 -12.58 13.51
CA LEU A 503 -7.76 -13.26 12.36
C LEU A 503 -6.50 -14.06 12.69
N ALA A 504 -5.71 -13.66 13.70
CA ALA A 504 -4.48 -14.39 14.01
C ALA A 504 -4.73 -15.83 14.48
N PRO A 505 -5.66 -16.13 15.39
CA PRO A 505 -5.96 -17.52 15.78
C PRO A 505 -6.46 -18.35 14.59
N VAL A 506 -7.23 -17.73 13.69
CA VAL A 506 -7.75 -18.38 12.48
C VAL A 506 -6.63 -18.73 11.50
N LEU A 507 -5.65 -17.84 11.30
CA LEU A 507 -4.54 -18.09 10.40
C LEU A 507 -3.45 -18.97 11.00
N ASP A 508 -3.24 -18.94 12.32
CA ASP A 508 -2.31 -19.85 13.01
C ASP A 508 -2.79 -21.30 12.90
N ALA A 509 -4.10 -21.52 12.93
CA ALA A 509 -4.71 -22.83 12.73
C ALA A 509 -4.76 -23.26 11.25
N ALA A 510 -4.56 -22.33 10.31
CA ALA A 510 -4.62 -22.63 8.88
C ALA A 510 -3.28 -23.19 8.39
N THR A 511 -3.30 -24.45 7.94
CA THR A 511 -2.14 -25.13 7.37
C THR A 511 -2.20 -25.16 5.86
N LEU A 512 -1.10 -24.77 5.20
CA LEU A 512 -0.92 -24.99 3.76
C LEU A 512 -0.63 -26.46 3.49
N LYS A 513 -1.08 -26.96 2.33
CA LYS A 513 -0.92 -28.36 1.91
C LYS A 513 0.34 -28.61 1.09
N THR A 514 0.93 -27.55 0.53
CA THR A 514 2.11 -27.53 -0.32
C THR A 514 3.11 -26.50 0.19
N ALA A 515 4.34 -26.53 -0.34
CA ALA A 515 5.43 -25.65 0.08
C ALA A 515 5.58 -24.43 -0.83
N PHE A 516 6.09 -23.34 -0.24
CA PHE A 516 6.54 -22.13 -0.93
C PHE A 516 8.06 -21.99 -0.74
N PRO A 517 8.88 -22.72 -1.53
CA PRO A 517 10.31 -22.88 -1.22
C PRO A 517 11.16 -21.63 -1.51
N LEU A 518 10.72 -20.77 -2.43
CA LEU A 518 11.44 -19.56 -2.78
C LEU A 518 11.08 -18.43 -1.80
N ASN A 519 12.09 -17.85 -1.15
CA ASN A 519 11.90 -16.78 -0.16
C ASN A 519 11.94 -15.37 -0.79
N THR A 520 11.02 -15.10 -1.73
CA THR A 520 10.82 -13.76 -2.31
C THR A 520 9.58 -13.09 -1.73
N GLN A 521 9.49 -11.76 -1.81
CA GLN A 521 8.33 -10.98 -1.37
C GLN A 521 7.03 -11.57 -1.92
N LEU A 522 6.90 -11.69 -3.25
CA LEU A 522 5.68 -12.21 -3.86
C LEU A 522 5.34 -13.65 -3.45
N SER A 523 6.35 -14.51 -3.23
CA SER A 523 6.12 -15.88 -2.74
C SER A 523 5.55 -15.88 -1.33
N ARG A 524 6.07 -15.02 -0.43
CA ARG A 524 5.53 -14.83 0.92
C ARG A 524 4.12 -14.22 0.88
N GLU A 525 3.89 -13.20 0.05
CA GLU A 525 2.56 -12.59 -0.10
C GLU A 525 1.52 -13.59 -0.58
N LEU A 526 1.81 -14.38 -1.63
CA LEU A 526 0.90 -15.41 -2.12
C LEU A 526 0.72 -16.58 -1.14
N ALA A 527 1.71 -16.88 -0.28
CA ALA A 527 1.53 -17.82 0.82
C ALA A 527 0.53 -17.30 1.86
N GLN A 528 0.53 -15.99 2.16
CA GLN A 528 -0.49 -15.39 3.05
C GLN A 528 -1.88 -15.41 2.41
N VAL A 529 -1.99 -15.09 1.12
CA VAL A 529 -3.25 -15.24 0.37
C VAL A 529 -3.74 -16.68 0.45
N ALA A 530 -2.86 -17.67 0.22
CA ALA A 530 -3.23 -19.08 0.29
C ALA A 530 -3.71 -19.51 1.69
N LYS A 531 -3.12 -18.96 2.77
CA LYS A 531 -3.58 -19.19 4.16
C LYS A 531 -4.95 -18.56 4.41
N LEU A 532 -5.18 -17.34 3.92
CA LEU A 532 -6.49 -16.69 4.02
C LEU A 532 -7.55 -17.52 3.30
N ILE A 533 -7.27 -17.99 2.07
CA ILE A 533 -8.16 -18.87 1.30
C ILE A 533 -8.40 -20.19 2.04
N ALA A 534 -7.38 -20.80 2.65
CA ALA A 534 -7.53 -22.01 3.47
C ALA A 534 -8.50 -21.77 4.64
N ALA A 535 -8.42 -20.59 5.25
CA ALA A 535 -9.27 -20.16 6.36
C ALA A 535 -10.67 -19.65 5.97
N ARG A 536 -11.03 -19.64 4.67
CA ARG A 536 -12.29 -19.05 4.15
C ARG A 536 -13.55 -19.49 4.91
N GLU A 537 -13.62 -20.74 5.35
CA GLU A 537 -14.79 -21.28 6.05
C GLU A 537 -14.93 -20.69 7.44
N LYS A 538 -13.83 -20.58 8.19
CA LYS A 538 -13.78 -19.97 9.52
C LYS A 538 -14.04 -18.46 9.47
N ARG A 539 -13.70 -17.82 8.35
CA ARG A 539 -13.97 -16.40 8.09
C ARG A 539 -15.35 -16.13 7.51
N SER A 540 -16.13 -17.18 7.21
CA SER A 540 -17.39 -17.10 6.47
C SER A 540 -17.29 -16.33 5.14
N ALA A 541 -16.15 -16.42 4.46
CA ALA A 541 -15.91 -15.67 3.23
C ALA A 541 -16.61 -16.32 2.04
N GLU A 542 -17.32 -15.51 1.26
CA GLU A 542 -17.93 -15.91 -0.03
C GLU A 542 -17.22 -15.24 -1.20
N ARG A 543 -16.78 -13.99 -1.03
CA ARG A 543 -16.05 -13.22 -2.04
C ARG A 543 -14.82 -12.61 -1.40
N ASP A 544 -13.65 -13.19 -1.67
CA ASP A 544 -12.40 -12.58 -1.22
C ASP A 544 -11.76 -11.74 -2.34
N PHE A 545 -11.26 -10.58 -1.96
CA PHE A 545 -10.45 -9.71 -2.78
C PHE A 545 -9.07 -9.61 -2.14
N PHE A 546 -8.03 -9.92 -2.91
CA PHE A 546 -6.65 -9.86 -2.46
C PHE A 546 -5.85 -8.97 -3.39
N TYR A 547 -5.12 -8.02 -2.83
CA TYR A 547 -4.12 -7.26 -3.56
C TYR A 547 -2.73 -7.66 -3.07
N VAL A 548 -1.86 -8.02 -4.01
CA VAL A 548 -0.44 -8.31 -3.81
C VAL A 548 0.37 -7.46 -4.78
N SER A 549 1.59 -7.12 -4.42
CA SER A 549 2.41 -6.25 -5.26
C SER A 549 3.86 -6.67 -5.29
N LEU A 550 4.48 -6.48 -6.45
CA LEU A 550 5.90 -6.69 -6.62
C LEU A 550 6.47 -5.43 -7.27
N GLY A 551 7.34 -4.71 -6.56
CA GLY A 551 8.04 -3.55 -7.08
C GLY A 551 9.27 -3.91 -7.92
N GLY A 552 9.97 -2.89 -8.42
CA GLY A 552 11.23 -3.04 -9.16
C GLY A 552 11.07 -3.15 -10.69
N TRP A 553 9.92 -2.74 -11.23
CA TRP A 553 9.63 -2.78 -12.67
C TRP A 553 10.03 -1.50 -13.43
N ASP A 554 10.47 -0.46 -12.72
CA ASP A 554 10.97 0.80 -13.32
C ASP A 554 12.40 0.65 -13.88
N MET A 555 12.53 -0.24 -14.86
CA MET A 555 13.81 -0.63 -15.44
C MET A 555 14.26 0.35 -16.54
N HIS A 556 15.02 1.37 -16.16
CA HIS A 556 15.69 2.30 -17.09
C HIS A 556 17.08 1.85 -17.54
N THR A 557 17.61 0.78 -16.95
CA THR A 557 18.90 0.16 -17.33
C THR A 557 18.85 -1.34 -17.06
N ASN A 558 19.71 -2.10 -17.76
CA ASN A 558 19.84 -3.57 -17.66
C ASN A 558 18.49 -4.30 -17.68
N LEU A 559 17.56 -3.84 -18.53
CA LEU A 559 16.17 -4.26 -18.51
C LEU A 559 16.05 -5.75 -18.82
N LYS A 560 16.75 -6.28 -19.81
CA LYS A 560 16.63 -7.70 -20.19
C LYS A 560 17.01 -8.63 -19.03
N GLU A 561 18.12 -8.37 -18.36
CA GLU A 561 18.63 -9.18 -17.26
C GLU A 561 17.71 -9.06 -16.03
N ARG A 562 17.33 -7.83 -15.66
CA ARG A 562 16.44 -7.59 -14.52
C ARG A 562 15.05 -8.18 -14.76
N LEU A 563 14.53 -8.10 -15.98
CA LEU A 563 13.23 -8.65 -16.36
C LEU A 563 13.22 -10.17 -16.27
N ALA A 564 14.28 -10.85 -16.72
CA ALA A 564 14.40 -12.30 -16.59
C ALA A 564 14.36 -12.76 -15.12
N VAL A 565 15.03 -12.03 -14.21
CA VAL A 565 15.00 -12.31 -12.76
C VAL A 565 13.60 -12.05 -12.18
N ALA A 566 12.98 -10.91 -12.52
CA ALA A 566 11.65 -10.55 -12.05
C ALA A 566 10.59 -11.58 -12.51
N PHE A 567 10.61 -11.97 -13.79
CA PHE A 567 9.74 -13.01 -14.32
C PHE A 567 9.98 -14.37 -13.69
N TYR A 568 11.23 -14.75 -13.43
CA TYR A 568 11.51 -15.98 -12.70
C TYR A 568 10.88 -15.98 -11.29
N HIS A 569 10.98 -14.87 -10.55
CA HIS A 569 10.33 -14.74 -9.25
C HIS A 569 8.81 -14.80 -9.33
N VAL A 570 8.20 -14.16 -10.33
CA VAL A 570 6.76 -14.25 -10.60
C VAL A 570 6.38 -15.69 -10.90
N ASP A 571 7.02 -16.35 -11.86
CA ASP A 571 6.69 -17.71 -12.29
C ASP A 571 6.74 -18.72 -11.13
N LYS A 572 7.77 -18.64 -10.27
CA LYS A 572 7.90 -19.52 -9.09
C LYS A 572 6.86 -19.26 -8.02
N ALA A 573 6.50 -18.00 -7.79
CA ALA A 573 5.45 -17.65 -6.85
C ALA A 573 4.08 -18.14 -7.36
N LEU A 574 3.78 -17.96 -8.65
CA LEU A 574 2.58 -18.49 -9.30
C LEU A 574 2.52 -20.02 -9.24
N GLN A 575 3.65 -20.70 -9.48
CA GLN A 575 3.76 -22.16 -9.39
C GLN A 575 3.34 -22.69 -8.02
N SER A 576 3.89 -22.10 -6.95
CA SER A 576 3.59 -22.50 -5.58
C SER A 576 2.13 -22.19 -5.21
N PHE A 577 1.63 -21.01 -5.60
CA PHE A 577 0.25 -20.61 -5.37
C PHE A 577 -0.76 -21.54 -6.04
N VAL A 578 -0.57 -21.89 -7.32
CA VAL A 578 -1.48 -22.80 -8.04
C VAL A 578 -1.44 -24.20 -7.47
N ALA A 579 -0.25 -24.71 -7.12
CA ALA A 579 -0.11 -26.01 -6.47
C ALA A 579 -0.95 -26.06 -5.18
N GLU A 580 -0.88 -24.99 -4.38
CA GLU A 580 -1.65 -24.87 -3.15
C GLU A 580 -3.16 -24.77 -3.39
N MET A 581 -3.61 -23.93 -4.34
CA MET A 581 -5.04 -23.80 -4.67
C MET A 581 -5.64 -25.11 -5.22
N LYS A 582 -4.87 -25.86 -6.02
CA LYS A 582 -5.24 -27.20 -6.48
C LYS A 582 -5.32 -28.18 -5.32
N ALA A 583 -4.32 -28.20 -4.42
CA ALA A 583 -4.34 -29.07 -3.24
C ALA A 583 -5.49 -28.74 -2.28
N GLN A 584 -5.89 -27.48 -2.19
CA GLN A 584 -7.06 -27.03 -1.43
C GLN A 584 -8.41 -27.31 -2.12
N ASN A 585 -8.41 -27.83 -3.36
CA ASN A 585 -9.59 -28.07 -4.19
C ASN A 585 -10.43 -26.81 -4.46
N VAL A 586 -9.77 -25.65 -4.63
CA VAL A 586 -10.42 -24.35 -4.87
C VAL A 586 -9.94 -23.66 -6.13
N TRP A 587 -9.09 -24.28 -6.94
CA TRP A 587 -8.51 -23.62 -8.12
C TRP A 587 -9.56 -23.10 -9.11
N ASP A 588 -10.69 -23.79 -9.27
CA ASP A 588 -11.81 -23.34 -10.11
C ASP A 588 -12.63 -22.19 -9.48
N GLN A 589 -12.32 -21.79 -8.25
CA GLN A 589 -12.95 -20.68 -7.53
C GLN A 589 -12.00 -19.48 -7.37
N VAL A 590 -10.82 -19.52 -7.99
CA VAL A 590 -9.81 -18.46 -7.86
C VAL A 590 -9.44 -17.92 -9.23
N VAL A 591 -9.44 -16.59 -9.34
CA VAL A 591 -8.83 -15.88 -10.47
C VAL A 591 -7.70 -15.00 -9.96
N LEU A 592 -6.55 -15.04 -10.64
CA LEU A 592 -5.44 -14.12 -10.45
C LEU A 592 -5.20 -13.38 -11.76
N ALA A 593 -5.16 -12.05 -11.70
CA ALA A 593 -4.80 -11.19 -12.83
C ALA A 593 -3.61 -10.31 -12.48
N SER A 594 -2.74 -10.04 -13.46
CA SER A 594 -1.70 -9.04 -13.29
C SER A 594 -2.15 -7.65 -13.75
N MET A 595 -1.47 -6.61 -13.28
CA MET A 595 -1.65 -5.23 -13.68
C MET A 595 -0.32 -4.50 -13.54
N SER A 596 -0.20 -3.35 -14.19
CA SER A 596 0.85 -2.36 -14.01
C SER A 596 0.21 -1.00 -14.20
N GLU A 597 0.72 0.07 -13.59
CA GLU A 597 0.13 1.42 -13.75
C GLU A 597 0.11 1.90 -15.20
N PHE A 598 1.13 1.49 -15.96
CA PHE A 598 1.29 1.68 -17.40
C PHE A 598 2.26 0.64 -17.97
N GLY A 599 2.40 0.57 -19.30
CA GLY A 599 3.46 -0.20 -19.96
C GLY A 599 4.76 0.62 -20.15
N ARG A 600 5.79 0.01 -20.75
CA ARG A 600 7.03 0.71 -21.14
C ARG A 600 7.01 1.20 -22.59
N THR A 601 7.90 2.13 -22.93
CA THR A 601 8.14 2.48 -24.33
C THR A 601 8.65 1.26 -25.11
N LEU A 602 8.25 1.16 -26.38
CA LEU A 602 8.81 0.16 -27.30
C LEU A 602 10.22 0.54 -27.78
N ASP A 603 10.67 1.79 -27.66
CA ASP A 603 12.05 2.13 -27.95
C ASP A 603 12.98 1.82 -26.77
N SER A 604 14.28 1.75 -27.05
CA SER A 604 15.33 1.64 -26.03
C SER A 604 15.91 3.02 -25.70
N ASN A 605 16.29 3.21 -24.43
CA ASN A 605 17.05 4.37 -23.95
C ASN A 605 18.49 4.02 -23.53
N GLY A 606 19.05 2.92 -24.05
CA GLY A 606 20.44 2.51 -23.80
C GLY A 606 20.54 1.41 -22.74
N GLY A 607 19.87 0.29 -22.98
CA GLY A 607 19.80 -0.85 -22.06
C GLY A 607 18.56 -0.87 -21.16
N GLY A 608 17.70 0.15 -21.24
CA GLY A 608 16.38 0.17 -20.61
C GLY A 608 15.33 0.87 -21.47
N SER A 609 14.17 1.15 -20.88
CA SER A 609 13.05 1.79 -21.58
C SER A 609 12.41 2.86 -20.69
N ASP A 610 11.80 3.85 -21.33
CA ASP A 610 11.08 4.93 -20.67
C ASP A 610 9.64 4.55 -20.32
N HIS A 611 8.95 5.45 -19.61
CA HIS A 611 7.53 5.26 -19.27
C HIS A 611 6.66 5.28 -20.53
N GLY A 612 5.81 4.27 -20.66
CA GLY A 612 4.86 4.06 -21.76
C GLY A 612 3.41 4.19 -21.30
N TRP A 613 2.49 3.57 -22.04
CA TRP A 613 1.05 3.68 -21.75
C TRP A 613 0.34 2.34 -21.92
N ALA A 614 0.22 1.82 -23.14
CA ALA A 614 -0.29 0.48 -23.39
C ALA A 614 0.70 -0.62 -22.97
N GLY A 615 0.15 -1.75 -22.57
CA GLY A 615 0.91 -2.96 -22.28
C GLY A 615 0.06 -4.22 -22.43
N GLN A 616 0.60 -5.33 -21.92
CA GLN A 616 -0.04 -6.63 -21.89
C GLN A 616 -0.23 -7.06 -20.44
N THR A 617 -1.26 -7.85 -20.15
CA THR A 617 -1.44 -8.48 -18.85
C THR A 617 -1.79 -9.96 -19.03
N PHE A 618 -1.55 -10.77 -17.99
CA PHE A 618 -2.00 -12.15 -17.95
C PHE A 618 -3.06 -12.35 -16.88
N ILE A 619 -3.92 -13.34 -17.12
CA ILE A 619 -4.88 -13.84 -16.16
C ILE A 619 -4.74 -15.36 -16.05
N MET A 620 -4.98 -15.91 -14.87
CA MET A 620 -4.98 -17.36 -14.62
C MET A 620 -6.02 -17.77 -13.59
N GLY A 621 -6.57 -18.97 -13.74
CA GLY A 621 -7.62 -19.49 -12.89
C GLY A 621 -8.14 -20.83 -13.41
N GLY A 622 -8.69 -21.67 -12.52
CA GLY A 622 -9.20 -22.98 -12.90
C GLY A 622 -10.43 -22.91 -13.82
N ASP A 623 -11.27 -21.89 -13.63
CA ASP A 623 -12.51 -21.69 -14.39
C ASP A 623 -12.35 -20.85 -15.66
N ILE A 624 -11.12 -20.41 -16.00
CA ILE A 624 -10.87 -19.61 -17.19
C ILE A 624 -10.90 -20.46 -18.47
N LYS A 625 -11.43 -19.91 -19.56
CA LYS A 625 -11.27 -20.41 -20.94
C LYS A 625 -9.94 -19.91 -21.54
N GLY A 626 -8.84 -20.42 -21.00
CA GLY A 626 -7.48 -19.99 -21.35
C GLY A 626 -6.97 -20.49 -22.70
N GLY A 627 -5.66 -20.34 -22.92
CA GLY A 627 -5.01 -20.65 -24.19
C GLY A 627 -5.33 -19.64 -25.30
N ARG A 628 -5.68 -18.41 -24.91
CA ARG A 628 -6.18 -17.35 -25.79
C ARG A 628 -5.55 -16.00 -25.47
N VAL A 629 -5.37 -15.21 -26.52
CA VAL A 629 -5.09 -13.77 -26.39
C VAL A 629 -6.41 -13.05 -26.61
N PHE A 630 -6.89 -12.38 -25.56
CA PHE A 630 -8.04 -11.49 -25.60
C PHE A 630 -7.60 -10.08 -26.00
N ASN A 631 -8.56 -9.29 -26.49
CA ASN A 631 -8.32 -8.01 -27.17
C ASN A 631 -7.48 -8.19 -28.44
N THR A 632 -7.15 -7.09 -29.12
CA THR A 632 -6.33 -7.11 -30.34
C THR A 632 -4.95 -6.57 -30.03
N PHE A 633 -3.91 -7.33 -30.34
CA PHE A 633 -2.53 -6.85 -30.25
C PHE A 633 -2.29 -5.75 -31.30
N PRO A 634 -1.42 -4.75 -31.05
CA PRO A 634 -1.23 -3.66 -32.02
C PRO A 634 -0.90 -4.17 -33.43
N ALA A 635 -1.58 -3.61 -34.44
CA ALA A 635 -1.46 -4.08 -35.82
C ALA A 635 -0.12 -3.67 -36.48
N THR A 636 0.54 -2.63 -35.96
CA THR A 636 1.79 -2.09 -36.50
C THR A 636 2.60 -1.37 -35.42
N PHE A 637 3.92 -1.42 -35.55
CA PHE A 637 4.90 -0.61 -34.81
C PHE A 637 5.71 0.28 -35.75
N GLN A 638 5.23 0.51 -36.98
CA GLN A 638 5.87 1.46 -37.89
C GLN A 638 5.81 2.87 -37.31
N ALA A 639 6.83 3.67 -37.64
CA ALA A 639 6.82 5.10 -37.35
C ALA A 639 5.58 5.77 -37.95
N ASN A 640 5.09 6.80 -37.27
CA ASN A 640 3.91 7.59 -37.67
C ASN A 640 2.56 6.85 -37.67
N ASN A 641 2.46 5.68 -37.05
CA ASN A 641 1.14 5.09 -36.82
C ASN A 641 0.27 5.99 -35.91
N ASP A 642 -1.05 5.79 -35.97
CA ASP A 642 -2.07 6.60 -35.27
C ASP A 642 -2.21 6.28 -33.78
N HIS A 643 -1.45 5.32 -33.27
CA HIS A 643 -1.45 4.92 -31.86
C HIS A 643 -0.15 5.28 -31.14
N ASP A 644 0.91 5.74 -31.83
CA ASP A 644 2.19 6.08 -31.22
C ASP A 644 2.31 7.59 -31.00
N VAL A 645 2.29 8.02 -29.74
CA VAL A 645 2.47 9.44 -29.35
C VAL A 645 3.95 9.86 -29.26
N GLY A 646 4.87 8.97 -29.63
CA GLY A 646 6.30 9.20 -29.74
C GLY A 646 7.09 8.18 -28.94
N ARG A 647 8.25 7.79 -29.47
CA ARG A 647 9.18 6.83 -28.83
C ARG A 647 8.55 5.45 -28.61
N GLY A 648 7.52 5.07 -29.39
CA GLY A 648 6.83 3.81 -29.17
C GLY A 648 5.97 3.81 -27.91
N ARG A 649 5.52 4.98 -27.46
CA ARG A 649 4.45 5.12 -26.45
C ARG A 649 3.12 4.87 -27.13
N LEU A 650 2.66 3.63 -27.07
CA LEU A 650 1.39 3.26 -27.70
C LEU A 650 0.21 3.64 -26.81
N ILE A 651 -0.77 4.33 -27.39
CA ILE A 651 -2.09 4.57 -26.83
C ILE A 651 -2.80 3.20 -26.75
N PRO A 652 -3.33 2.80 -25.58
CA PRO A 652 -4.11 1.57 -25.47
C PRO A 652 -5.38 1.66 -26.30
N ASP A 653 -5.78 0.57 -26.93
CA ASP A 653 -7.12 0.46 -27.53
C ASP A 653 -8.17 0.03 -26.50
N TYR A 654 -7.72 -0.65 -25.45
CA TYR A 654 -8.61 -1.27 -24.48
C TYR A 654 -8.35 -0.73 -23.07
N PRO A 655 -9.41 -0.37 -22.32
CA PRO A 655 -9.27 0.02 -20.93
C PRO A 655 -9.07 -1.21 -20.03
N TRP A 656 -8.64 -1.02 -18.79
CA TRP A 656 -8.54 -2.10 -17.79
C TRP A 656 -9.88 -2.81 -17.56
N GLU A 657 -10.98 -2.11 -17.73
CA GLU A 657 -12.35 -2.60 -17.72
C GLU A 657 -12.58 -3.78 -18.69
N SER A 658 -11.83 -3.87 -19.79
CA SER A 658 -11.88 -5.00 -20.73
C SER A 658 -11.63 -6.35 -20.05
N MET A 659 -10.75 -6.37 -19.05
CA MET A 659 -10.42 -7.55 -18.25
C MET A 659 -11.24 -7.59 -16.95
N LEU A 660 -11.42 -6.45 -16.28
CA LEU A 660 -12.01 -6.41 -14.94
C LEU A 660 -13.53 -6.64 -14.94
N LYS A 661 -14.25 -6.18 -15.98
CA LYS A 661 -15.69 -6.38 -16.11
C LYS A 661 -16.10 -7.85 -16.07
N PRO A 662 -15.58 -8.75 -16.94
CA PRO A 662 -15.98 -10.14 -16.92
C PRO A 662 -15.58 -10.86 -15.61
N ILE A 663 -14.50 -10.42 -14.94
CA ILE A 663 -14.14 -10.93 -13.60
C ILE A 663 -15.21 -10.53 -12.57
N ALA A 664 -15.64 -9.27 -12.58
CA ALA A 664 -16.68 -8.80 -11.66
C ALA A 664 -18.01 -9.54 -11.88
N GLU A 665 -18.42 -9.75 -13.14
CA GLU A 665 -19.60 -10.55 -13.49
C GLU A 665 -19.45 -12.01 -13.03
N TRP A 666 -18.25 -12.60 -13.14
CA TRP A 666 -17.98 -13.94 -12.61
C TRP A 666 -18.06 -13.98 -11.08
N LEU A 667 -17.64 -12.93 -10.39
CA LEU A 667 -17.87 -12.77 -8.95
C LEU A 667 -19.36 -12.57 -8.60
N GLY A 668 -20.23 -12.36 -9.58
CA GLY A 668 -21.68 -12.24 -9.40
C GLY A 668 -22.18 -10.80 -9.37
N LEU A 669 -21.40 -9.85 -9.90
CA LEU A 669 -21.85 -8.48 -10.11
C LEU A 669 -23.01 -8.45 -11.13
N GLU A 670 -24.06 -7.72 -10.82
CA GLU A 670 -25.22 -7.56 -11.70
C GLU A 670 -25.00 -6.42 -12.70
N ALA A 671 -25.65 -6.50 -13.88
CA ALA A 671 -25.44 -5.52 -14.95
C ALA A 671 -25.83 -4.08 -14.55
N GLY A 672 -26.81 -3.93 -13.64
CA GLY A 672 -27.27 -2.62 -13.16
C GLY A 672 -26.21 -1.83 -12.37
N ASP A 673 -25.20 -2.51 -11.83
CA ASP A 673 -24.20 -1.88 -10.97
C ASP A 673 -22.89 -1.51 -11.69
N LEU A 674 -22.78 -1.88 -12.97
CA LEU A 674 -21.54 -1.72 -13.72
C LEU A 674 -21.05 -0.28 -13.78
N ALA A 675 -21.95 0.71 -13.92
CA ALA A 675 -21.57 2.12 -13.99
C ALA A 675 -21.00 2.67 -12.67
N TYR A 676 -21.42 2.13 -11.52
CA TYR A 676 -20.85 2.49 -10.23
C TYR A 676 -19.44 1.90 -10.05
N VAL A 677 -19.30 0.61 -10.40
CA VAL A 677 -18.04 -0.11 -10.26
C VAL A 677 -16.98 0.36 -11.26
N PHE A 678 -17.39 0.63 -12.50
CA PHE A 678 -16.55 1.01 -13.63
C PHE A 678 -16.97 2.39 -14.16
N PRO A 679 -16.41 3.48 -13.61
CA PRO A 679 -16.90 4.83 -13.86
C PRO A 679 -16.80 5.28 -15.32
N ASN A 680 -15.83 4.76 -16.06
CA ASN A 680 -15.62 5.11 -17.46
C ASN A 680 -16.35 4.16 -18.43
N ILE A 681 -17.09 3.15 -17.94
CA ILE A 681 -17.67 2.10 -18.80
C ILE A 681 -18.60 2.64 -19.89
N GLY A 682 -19.30 3.75 -19.60
CA GLY A 682 -20.22 4.40 -20.53
C GLY A 682 -19.52 5.11 -21.71
N ASN A 683 -18.21 5.33 -21.63
CA ASN A 683 -17.43 6.00 -22.67
C ASN A 683 -16.95 5.03 -23.76
N PHE A 684 -17.13 3.71 -23.57
CA PHE A 684 -16.64 2.68 -24.49
C PHE A 684 -17.78 1.87 -25.11
N ASP A 685 -17.59 1.44 -26.35
CA ASP A 685 -18.53 0.52 -27.01
C ASP A 685 -18.45 -0.87 -26.37
N ALA A 686 -19.59 -1.33 -25.85
CA ALA A 686 -19.65 -2.56 -25.08
C ALA A 686 -19.38 -3.84 -25.88
N THR A 687 -19.57 -3.82 -27.20
CA THR A 687 -19.38 -4.98 -28.07
C THR A 687 -17.94 -5.13 -28.55
N THR A 688 -17.19 -4.03 -28.61
CA THR A 688 -15.82 -4.02 -29.12
C THR A 688 -14.77 -3.93 -28.01
N HIS A 689 -15.05 -3.25 -26.89
CA HIS A 689 -14.04 -3.00 -25.85
C HIS A 689 -14.10 -3.97 -24.67
N PHE A 690 -15.21 -4.68 -24.45
CA PHE A 690 -15.38 -5.56 -23.29
C PHE A 690 -15.53 -7.02 -23.68
N ILE A 691 -14.79 -7.89 -22.98
CA ILE A 691 -14.90 -9.33 -23.18
C ILE A 691 -16.17 -9.84 -22.46
N PRO A 692 -17.06 -10.58 -23.14
CA PRO A 692 -18.19 -11.22 -22.47
C PRO A 692 -17.71 -12.20 -21.40
N ARG A 693 -18.33 -12.23 -20.21
CA ARG A 693 -18.01 -13.24 -19.16
C ARG A 693 -17.97 -14.66 -19.73
N ALA A 694 -18.95 -15.03 -20.56
CA ALA A 694 -19.05 -16.35 -21.14
C ALA A 694 -17.88 -16.70 -22.07
N ASP A 695 -17.14 -15.72 -22.58
CA ASP A 695 -15.94 -15.96 -23.39
C ASP A 695 -14.68 -16.17 -22.53
N LEU A 696 -14.66 -15.60 -21.32
CA LEU A 696 -13.54 -15.69 -20.39
C LEU A 696 -13.66 -16.87 -19.41
N PHE A 697 -14.88 -17.20 -18.95
CA PHE A 697 -15.12 -18.23 -17.93
C PHE A 697 -15.93 -19.43 -18.47
N LYS A 698 -15.71 -20.62 -17.89
CA LYS A 698 -16.46 -21.84 -18.22
C LYS A 698 -17.83 -21.85 -17.56
N SER A 699 -17.93 -21.37 -16.32
CA SER A 699 -19.16 -21.31 -15.54
C SER A 699 -19.70 -19.90 -15.32
#